data_AF-A0A4V0BUG2-F1
#
_entry.id   AF-A0A4V0BUG2-F1
#
_cell.length_a   1.000
_cell.length_b   1.000
_cell.length_c   1.000
_cell.angle_alpha   90.00
_cell.angle_beta   90.00
_cell.angle_gamma   90.00
#
_symmetry.space_group_name_H-M   'P 1'
#
loop_
_entity.id
_entity.type
_entity.pdbx_description
1 polymer ?
#
loop_
_entity_poly.entity_id
_entity_poly.type
_entity_poly.pdbx_seq_one_letter_code
_entity_poly.pdbx_strand_id
1 'polypeptide(L)'
;MKRLFILFSNLFILIFLLWIAFISPNTVIYRSLPVVGVLKQERNITNEELSANLDQLARESNSVIARQIQKTDSKGQVKFSYDIYGEGALPNGIKKEEKEFAAKKSLLTNYYILSGNLTLEKLDQKLHNLGFSKSFMNNPNFLQNFLAFFGSGAQSLALVIFIISFGALAIIQKTLEMRSAGIRYISGIRRYQLFGHSLMEDGKELFLGCIGGSVLGAILIYYLQLTPFAYSLIISASIIYNTLLFILSAFLSFFFAFSIQTVHLVSLLKGKIPLKRVLFFLFTCQFLAITVIGLSVHRVSIYGSIWQTYQEGKVAWSKETNWVQIGVNREDFSQGTNKETQIENRAKWSKLIESGIEKGGLLVYHQLAPFDSKGFMNDPRTGRKISITDYDPLANTLYVTPNYLDIQRISVSPEEKERLNHLQAGEFGLLLPEKLKGQEEELKKRYEDYLTPSDEQGKSQLPMKARVTYLPNNQKRFIYNNTPMSYQQFLTDPILVVVRPTSFGGYENPYFSHLNSYLYFDGLEKSKKLVAENGLEKNVSQYDYAAAVYQQMMQSIQLENLMTIAGGVFGMATSILLFNTMNFLYFEEFRRPIFLKKIAGMDFLKIHKSMLVSEITMLLLGSVLIFFLTQEWWIALVTLLLFTTNAWLILLYRSHKEEHFLPIILKGA
;
A
#
# COMPACT_ATOMS: atom_id res chain seq x y z
N MET A 1 -15.57 28.43 -7.50
CA MET A 1 -15.53 26.98 -7.21
C MET A 1 -14.25 26.32 -7.73
N LYS A 2 -13.90 26.40 -9.02
CA LYS A 2 -12.66 25.80 -9.57
C LYS A 2 -11.37 26.23 -8.83
N ARG A 3 -11.18 27.53 -8.59
CA ARG A 3 -10.06 28.06 -7.78
C ARG A 3 -9.95 27.44 -6.40
N LEU A 4 -11.08 27.37 -5.68
CA LEU A 4 -11.15 26.77 -4.34
C LEU A 4 -10.82 25.27 -4.40
N PHE A 5 -11.29 24.58 -5.42
CA PHE A 5 -10.96 23.17 -5.65
C PHE A 5 -9.46 22.97 -5.87
N ILE A 6 -8.81 23.80 -6.71
CA ILE A 6 -7.35 23.72 -6.94
C ILE A 6 -6.58 23.88 -5.63
N LEU A 7 -6.97 24.82 -4.77
CA LEU A 7 -6.35 25.01 -3.46
C LEU A 7 -6.54 23.78 -2.55
N PHE A 8 -7.77 23.29 -2.46
CA PHE A 8 -8.11 22.15 -1.63
C PHE A 8 -7.40 20.87 -2.08
N SER A 9 -7.37 20.60 -3.38
CA SER A 9 -6.75 19.39 -3.92
C SER A 9 -5.23 19.42 -3.79
N ASN A 10 -4.59 20.59 -3.98
CA ASN A 10 -3.16 20.76 -3.69
C ASN A 10 -2.84 20.56 -2.20
N LEU A 11 -3.70 21.08 -1.30
CA LEU A 11 -3.55 20.87 0.14
C LEU A 11 -3.63 19.39 0.52
N PHE A 12 -4.54 18.63 -0.08
CA PHE A 12 -4.64 17.19 0.16
C PHE A 12 -3.38 16.43 -0.28
N ILE A 13 -2.89 16.71 -1.51
CA ILE A 13 -1.64 16.13 -2.01
C ILE A 13 -0.47 16.45 -1.08
N LEU A 14 -0.41 17.69 -0.59
CA LEU A 14 0.61 18.12 0.36
C LEU A 14 0.54 17.36 1.69
N ILE A 15 -0.63 17.27 2.32
CA ILE A 15 -0.83 16.58 3.60
C ILE A 15 -0.38 15.11 3.49
N PHE A 16 -0.75 14.44 2.39
CA PHE A 16 -0.37 13.06 2.15
C PHE A 16 1.16 12.88 2.02
N LEU A 17 1.84 13.77 1.29
CA LEU A 17 3.29 13.71 1.11
C LEU A 17 4.05 14.03 2.41
N LEU A 18 3.55 14.98 3.21
CA LEU A 18 4.09 15.27 4.54
C LEU A 18 3.95 14.05 5.46
N TRP A 19 2.83 13.35 5.38
CA TRP A 19 2.61 12.12 6.13
C TRP A 19 3.61 11.01 5.73
N ILE A 20 3.87 10.82 4.43
CA ILE A 20 4.91 9.89 3.94
C ILE A 20 6.29 10.30 4.48
N ALA A 21 6.64 11.58 4.41
CA ALA A 21 7.92 12.08 4.89
C ALA A 21 8.10 11.89 6.41
N PHE A 22 7.00 11.93 7.17
CA PHE A 22 7.00 11.69 8.61
C PHE A 22 7.15 10.19 8.95
N ILE A 23 6.37 9.31 8.31
CA ILE A 23 6.37 7.88 8.65
C ILE A 23 7.54 7.11 8.04
N SER A 24 8.04 7.53 6.88
CA SER A 24 9.07 6.79 6.14
C SER A 24 10.19 7.70 5.63
N PRO A 25 10.88 8.44 6.52
CA PRO A 25 11.95 9.36 6.13
C PRO A 25 13.08 8.65 5.37
N ASN A 26 13.36 7.40 5.73
CA ASN A 26 14.39 6.60 5.08
C ASN A 26 14.02 6.23 3.63
N THR A 27 12.74 5.96 3.35
CA THR A 27 12.25 5.72 2.00
C THR A 27 12.34 6.99 1.16
N VAL A 28 12.10 8.16 1.75
CA VAL A 28 12.29 9.45 1.08
C VAL A 28 13.76 9.65 0.72
N ILE A 29 14.70 9.36 1.63
CA ILE A 29 16.15 9.45 1.35
C ILE A 29 16.54 8.49 0.22
N TYR A 30 16.16 7.22 0.32
CA TYR A 30 16.47 6.18 -0.69
C TYR A 30 16.00 6.56 -2.09
N ARG A 31 14.84 7.21 -2.19
CA ARG A 31 14.24 7.65 -3.47
C ARG A 31 14.81 8.98 -3.99
N SER A 32 15.51 9.73 -3.15
CA SER A 32 16.04 11.06 -3.48
C SER A 32 17.52 11.04 -3.87
N LEU A 33 18.26 10.00 -3.50
CA LEU A 33 19.70 9.88 -3.76
C LEU A 33 20.02 8.77 -4.77
N PRO A 34 21.00 8.97 -5.66
CA PRO A 34 21.56 7.89 -6.47
C PRO A 34 22.19 6.82 -5.56
N VAL A 35 21.90 5.54 -5.82
CA VAL A 35 22.36 4.43 -4.99
C VAL A 35 22.78 3.20 -5.79
N VAL A 36 23.88 2.59 -5.38
CA VAL A 36 24.29 1.23 -5.75
C VAL A 36 24.03 0.31 -4.57
N GLY A 37 23.12 -0.65 -4.72
CA GLY A 37 22.84 -1.66 -3.71
C GLY A 37 23.62 -2.92 -3.98
N VAL A 38 24.50 -3.31 -3.06
CA VAL A 38 25.29 -4.54 -3.18
C VAL A 38 24.57 -5.69 -2.47
N LEU A 39 24.56 -6.86 -3.13
CA LEU A 39 23.86 -8.07 -2.70
C LEU A 39 24.80 -9.26 -2.46
N LYS A 40 25.97 -9.28 -3.08
CA LYS A 40 26.92 -10.41 -2.98
C LYS A 40 28.36 -9.93 -2.99
N GLN A 41 29.19 -10.62 -2.22
CA GLN A 41 30.63 -10.46 -2.15
C GLN A 41 31.30 -11.79 -2.48
N GLU A 42 32.25 -11.79 -3.41
CA GLU A 42 32.97 -13.00 -3.86
C GLU A 42 34.38 -13.09 -3.29
N ARG A 43 34.96 -11.95 -2.92
CA ARG A 43 36.27 -11.87 -2.29
C ARG A 43 36.13 -11.24 -0.91
N ASN A 44 36.78 -11.80 0.10
CA ASN A 44 36.87 -11.16 1.42
C ASN A 44 37.72 -9.89 1.30
N ILE A 45 37.09 -8.74 1.49
CA ILE A 45 37.68 -7.39 1.42
C ILE A 45 37.61 -6.82 2.84
N THR A 46 38.70 -6.18 3.28
CA THR A 46 38.70 -5.53 4.61
C THR A 46 38.02 -4.16 4.54
N ASN A 47 37.57 -3.65 5.70
CA ASN A 47 36.96 -2.33 5.75
C ASN A 47 37.96 -1.23 5.35
N GLU A 48 39.24 -1.42 5.68
CA GLU A 48 40.33 -0.52 5.34
C GLU A 48 40.58 -0.48 3.82
N GLU A 49 40.59 -1.64 3.16
CA GLU A 49 40.77 -1.75 1.71
C GLU A 49 39.62 -1.07 0.96
N LEU A 50 38.37 -1.31 1.41
CA LEU A 50 37.18 -0.65 0.87
C LEU A 50 37.27 0.87 1.06
N SER A 51 37.57 1.32 2.28
CA SER A 51 37.62 2.74 2.63
C SER A 51 38.65 3.49 1.79
N ALA A 52 39.87 2.96 1.66
CA ALA A 52 40.92 3.57 0.86
C ALA A 52 40.51 3.72 -0.62
N ASN A 53 39.89 2.67 -1.18
CA ASN A 53 39.44 2.68 -2.58
C ASN A 53 38.28 3.62 -2.85
N LEU A 54 37.33 3.73 -1.91
CA LEU A 54 36.19 4.64 -2.04
C LEU A 54 36.61 6.10 -1.78
N ASP A 55 37.52 6.36 -0.83
CA ASP A 55 38.10 7.69 -0.61
C ASP A 55 38.88 8.18 -1.83
N GLN A 56 39.69 7.30 -2.44
CA GLN A 56 40.39 7.61 -3.69
C GLN A 56 39.39 7.96 -4.81
N LEU A 57 38.39 7.11 -5.04
CA LEU A 57 37.37 7.35 -6.07
C LEU A 57 36.61 8.66 -5.82
N ALA A 58 36.27 8.94 -4.56
CA ALA A 58 35.58 10.15 -4.16
C ALA A 58 36.42 11.41 -4.44
N ARG A 59 37.73 11.38 -4.15
CA ARG A 59 38.65 12.48 -4.48
C ARG A 59 38.84 12.68 -5.98
N GLU A 60 39.05 11.60 -6.74
CA GLU A 60 39.21 11.64 -8.21
C GLU A 60 37.98 12.22 -8.92
N SER A 61 36.80 11.98 -8.36
CA SER A 61 35.52 12.45 -8.91
C SER A 61 34.99 13.71 -8.25
N ASN A 62 35.73 14.32 -7.31
CA ASN A 62 35.29 15.43 -6.45
C ASN A 62 33.87 15.22 -5.89
N SER A 63 33.67 14.05 -5.29
CA SER A 63 32.37 13.55 -4.84
C SER A 63 32.40 13.10 -3.39
N VAL A 64 31.23 12.93 -2.80
CA VAL A 64 31.05 12.35 -1.47
C VAL A 64 30.23 11.08 -1.60
N ILE A 65 30.79 9.97 -1.13
CA ILE A 65 30.15 8.65 -1.15
C ILE A 65 29.74 8.31 0.28
N ALA A 66 28.60 7.66 0.45
CA ALA A 66 28.12 7.22 1.74
C ALA A 66 27.69 5.76 1.74
N ARG A 67 28.30 4.94 2.61
CA ARG A 67 27.85 3.58 2.86
C ARG A 67 26.82 3.58 3.98
N GLN A 68 25.65 3.01 3.71
CA GLN A 68 24.57 2.93 4.69
C GLN A 68 24.87 1.92 5.79
N ILE A 69 24.75 2.37 7.02
CA ILE A 69 24.87 1.56 8.23
C ILE A 69 23.51 1.43 8.87
N GLN A 70 23.17 0.21 9.25
CA GLN A 70 21.93 -0.10 9.95
C GLN A 70 22.24 -0.25 11.45
N LYS A 71 21.54 0.53 12.27
CA LYS A 71 21.65 0.48 13.72
C LYS A 71 20.26 0.33 14.32
N THR A 72 20.15 -0.53 15.30
CA THR A 72 18.93 -0.65 16.11
C THR A 72 18.98 0.39 17.23
N ASP A 73 17.88 1.14 17.40
CA ASP A 73 17.76 2.07 18.52
C ASP A 73 17.30 1.39 19.82
N SER A 74 17.09 2.17 20.88
CA SER A 74 16.64 1.67 22.18
C SER A 74 15.23 1.06 22.16
N LYS A 75 14.45 1.31 21.11
CA LYS A 75 13.11 0.75 20.90
C LYS A 75 13.12 -0.42 19.92
N GLY A 76 14.29 -0.88 19.48
CA GLY A 76 14.36 -2.00 18.53
C GLY A 76 14.23 -1.59 17.06
N GLN A 77 14.01 -0.30 16.76
CA GLN A 77 13.75 0.15 15.40
C GLN A 77 15.04 0.45 14.63
N VAL A 78 15.00 0.23 13.32
CA VAL A 78 16.12 0.57 12.43
C VAL A 78 16.27 2.08 12.28
N LYS A 79 17.47 2.55 12.60
CA LYS A 79 17.98 3.86 12.22
C LYS A 79 19.13 3.68 11.26
N PHE A 80 19.12 4.51 10.22
CA PHE A 80 20.24 4.58 9.30
C PHE A 80 21.20 5.70 9.70
N SER A 81 22.46 5.33 9.72
CA SER A 81 23.61 6.23 9.78
C SER A 81 24.52 5.90 8.59
N TYR A 82 25.57 6.68 8.38
CA TYR A 82 26.37 6.59 7.16
C TYR A 82 27.86 6.69 7.45
N ASP A 83 28.61 5.77 6.86
CA ASP A 83 30.07 5.90 6.72
C ASP A 83 30.37 6.73 5.49
N ILE A 84 31.28 7.70 5.60
CA ILE A 84 31.45 8.76 4.60
C ILE A 84 32.85 8.68 4.02
N TYR A 85 32.93 8.73 2.69
CA TYR A 85 34.16 8.75 1.92
C TYR A 85 34.26 10.02 1.06
N GLY A 86 35.46 10.59 0.97
CA GLY A 86 35.76 11.86 0.30
C GLY A 86 35.71 13.10 1.18
N GLU A 87 36.01 14.24 0.57
CA GLU A 87 36.15 15.54 1.25
C GLU A 87 35.07 16.51 0.72
N GLY A 88 33.92 16.55 1.38
CA GLY A 88 32.83 17.45 1.01
C GLY A 88 31.80 17.64 2.12
N ALA A 89 30.96 18.66 1.97
CA ALA A 89 29.91 18.97 2.94
C ALA A 89 28.81 17.89 2.92
N LEU A 90 28.45 17.36 4.09
CA LEU A 90 27.35 16.42 4.20
C LEU A 90 26.00 17.13 3.97
N PRO A 91 25.09 16.56 3.17
CA PRO A 91 23.73 17.05 3.08
C PRO A 91 23.04 16.99 4.45
N ASN A 92 22.26 18.03 4.77
CA ASN A 92 21.45 18.07 5.99
C ASN A 92 20.50 16.86 6.04
N GLY A 93 20.41 16.21 7.20
CA GLY A 93 19.59 15.01 7.41
C GLY A 93 20.35 13.69 7.25
N ILE A 94 21.55 13.69 6.67
CA ILE A 94 22.46 12.54 6.69
C ILE A 94 23.25 12.54 8.01
N LYS A 95 23.17 11.43 8.74
CA LYS A 95 23.87 11.27 10.03
C LYS A 95 25.12 10.42 9.84
N LYS A 96 26.29 11.03 10.07
CA LYS A 96 27.58 10.33 10.05
C LYS A 96 27.68 9.35 11.23
N GLU A 97 28.23 8.17 10.97
CA GLU A 97 28.52 7.16 11.99
C GLU A 97 29.98 7.20 12.44
N GLU A 98 30.23 6.68 13.63
CA GLU A 98 31.60 6.49 14.14
C GLU A 98 32.34 5.40 13.34
N LYS A 99 33.59 5.69 12.95
CA LYS A 99 34.41 4.78 12.12
C LYS A 99 34.58 3.40 12.74
N GLU A 100 34.76 3.31 14.06
CA GLU A 100 34.94 2.04 14.75
C GLU A 100 33.68 1.17 14.70
N PHE A 101 32.50 1.79 14.86
CA PHE A 101 31.23 1.08 14.75
C PHE A 101 30.96 0.67 13.30
N ALA A 102 31.23 1.57 12.36
CA ALA A 102 31.11 1.34 10.92
C ALA A 102 31.97 0.15 10.43
N ALA A 103 33.19 -0.01 10.98
CA ALA A 103 34.10 -1.09 10.62
C ALA A 103 33.56 -2.48 11.00
N LYS A 104 32.75 -2.57 12.06
CA LYS A 104 32.17 -3.83 12.55
C LYS A 104 30.91 -4.25 11.78
N LYS A 105 30.38 -3.41 10.89
CA LYS A 105 29.12 -3.64 10.17
C LYS A 105 29.32 -4.21 8.76
N SER A 106 28.28 -4.88 8.27
CA SER A 106 28.25 -5.53 6.94
C SER A 106 28.64 -4.56 5.82
N LEU A 107 29.38 -5.08 4.83
CA LEU A 107 29.73 -4.36 3.60
C LEU A 107 28.62 -4.49 2.53
N LEU A 108 27.70 -5.43 2.70
CA LEU A 108 26.61 -5.72 1.77
C LEU A 108 25.41 -4.83 2.07
N THR A 109 25.49 -3.61 1.58
CA THR A 109 24.54 -2.55 1.88
C THR A 109 24.37 -1.62 0.68
N ASN A 110 23.70 -0.50 0.90
CA ASN A 110 23.51 0.56 -0.08
C ASN A 110 24.65 1.58 0.00
N TYR A 111 25.25 1.89 -1.14
CA TYR A 111 26.26 2.93 -1.32
C TYR A 111 25.63 4.09 -2.10
N TYR A 112 25.55 5.25 -1.46
CA TYR A 112 24.94 6.45 -1.99
C TYR A 112 25.99 7.41 -2.53
N ILE A 113 25.63 8.13 -3.58
CA ILE A 113 26.36 9.32 -4.04
C ILE A 113 25.66 10.53 -3.42
N LEU A 114 26.30 11.19 -2.46
CA LEU A 114 25.69 12.33 -1.74
C LEU A 114 25.83 13.64 -2.52
N SER A 115 26.95 13.83 -3.22
CA SER A 115 27.26 15.01 -4.02
C SER A 115 28.44 14.76 -4.96
N GLY A 116 28.62 15.61 -5.96
CA GLY A 116 29.76 15.61 -6.88
C GLY A 116 29.45 15.04 -8.27
N ASN A 117 30.49 14.67 -9.00
CA ASN A 117 30.42 14.27 -10.41
C ASN A 117 30.54 12.75 -10.64
N LEU A 118 30.58 11.94 -9.58
CA LEU A 118 30.59 10.49 -9.68
C LEU A 118 29.29 9.96 -10.29
N THR A 119 29.39 9.05 -11.26
CA THR A 119 28.22 8.36 -11.83
C THR A 119 28.01 7.02 -11.15
N LEU A 120 26.77 6.49 -11.19
CA LEU A 120 26.46 5.20 -10.59
C LEU A 120 27.23 4.06 -11.25
N GLU A 121 27.43 4.11 -12.56
CA GLU A 121 28.14 3.08 -13.32
C GLU A 121 29.60 2.98 -12.88
N LYS A 122 30.26 4.13 -12.63
CA LYS A 122 31.64 4.15 -12.12
C LYS A 122 31.74 3.61 -10.69
N LEU A 123 30.78 3.96 -9.83
CA LEU A 123 30.72 3.43 -8.47
C LEU A 123 30.49 1.92 -8.47
N ASP A 124 29.55 1.45 -9.29
CA ASP A 124 29.22 0.03 -9.45
C ASP A 124 30.42 -0.76 -9.99
N GLN A 125 31.09 -0.26 -11.02
CA GLN A 125 32.33 -0.87 -11.55
C GLN A 125 33.43 -0.92 -10.49
N LYS A 126 33.63 0.15 -9.70
CA LYS A 126 34.63 0.14 -8.63
C LYS A 126 34.31 -0.92 -7.57
N LEU A 127 33.04 -1.01 -7.14
CA LEU A 127 32.59 -2.04 -6.20
C LEU A 127 32.76 -3.44 -6.80
N HIS A 128 32.45 -3.62 -8.08
CA HIS A 128 32.65 -4.88 -8.78
C HIS A 128 34.12 -5.31 -8.79
N ASN A 129 35.03 -4.39 -9.14
CA ASN A 129 36.47 -4.63 -9.14
C ASN A 129 37.03 -4.98 -7.76
N LEU A 130 36.40 -4.50 -6.69
CA LEU A 130 36.78 -4.86 -5.32
C LEU A 130 36.36 -6.29 -4.96
N GLY A 131 35.35 -6.85 -5.65
CA GLY A 131 34.86 -8.22 -5.44
C GLY A 131 33.37 -8.31 -5.14
N PHE A 132 32.59 -7.27 -5.42
CA PHE A 132 31.13 -7.28 -5.26
C PHE A 132 30.42 -7.61 -6.58
N SER A 133 29.98 -8.86 -6.76
CA SER A 133 29.56 -9.34 -8.09
C SER A 133 28.08 -9.17 -8.42
N LYS A 134 27.21 -8.97 -7.41
CA LYS A 134 25.77 -8.77 -7.61
C LYS A 134 25.34 -7.45 -6.99
N SER A 135 24.96 -6.51 -7.84
CA SER A 135 24.51 -5.18 -7.47
C SER A 135 23.28 -4.74 -8.26
N PHE A 136 22.61 -3.71 -7.79
CA PHE A 136 21.60 -2.98 -8.54
C PHE A 136 21.84 -1.48 -8.43
N MET A 137 21.50 -0.74 -9.47
CA MET A 137 21.58 0.72 -9.48
C MET A 137 20.17 1.31 -9.43
N ASN A 138 19.98 2.36 -8.63
CA ASN A 138 18.74 3.11 -8.60
C ASN A 138 19.03 4.60 -8.66
N ASN A 139 18.49 5.27 -9.68
CA ASN A 139 18.59 6.70 -9.89
C ASN A 139 17.30 7.39 -9.41
N PRO A 140 17.39 8.57 -8.77
CA PRO A 140 16.21 9.33 -8.37
C PRO A 140 15.41 9.77 -9.60
N ASN A 141 14.13 9.39 -9.66
CA ASN A 141 13.23 9.77 -10.74
C ASN A 141 11.92 10.30 -10.15
N PHE A 142 11.65 11.59 -10.38
CA PHE A 142 10.49 12.26 -9.80
C PHE A 142 9.15 11.68 -10.24
N LEU A 143 9.02 11.31 -11.52
CA LEU A 143 7.78 10.72 -12.03
C LEU A 143 7.56 9.33 -11.45
N GLN A 144 8.59 8.48 -11.44
CA GLN A 144 8.50 7.15 -10.83
C GLN A 144 8.22 7.24 -9.33
N ASN A 145 8.80 8.21 -8.62
CA ASN A 145 8.53 8.45 -7.20
C ASN A 145 7.07 8.89 -6.99
N PHE A 146 6.56 9.81 -7.81
CA PHE A 146 5.16 10.21 -7.78
C PHE A 146 4.23 9.02 -8.00
N LEU A 147 4.51 8.21 -9.02
CA LEU A 147 3.73 6.99 -9.32
C LEU A 147 3.86 5.93 -8.23
N ALA A 148 5.01 5.80 -7.56
CA ALA A 148 5.18 4.86 -6.46
C ALA A 148 4.30 5.24 -5.25
N PHE A 149 4.13 6.53 -4.98
CA PHE A 149 3.31 7.00 -3.86
C PHE A 149 1.82 7.09 -4.22
N PHE A 150 1.47 7.58 -5.42
CA PHE A 150 0.07 7.80 -5.82
C PHE A 150 -0.51 6.73 -6.74
N GLY A 151 0.27 5.76 -7.22
CA GLY A 151 -0.17 4.74 -8.18
C GLY A 151 -0.85 3.53 -7.54
N SER A 152 -0.85 3.42 -6.22
CA SER A 152 -1.49 2.33 -5.47
C SER A 152 -2.33 2.90 -4.31
N GLY A 153 -2.99 2.04 -3.54
CA GLY A 153 -3.72 2.47 -2.34
C GLY A 153 -4.94 3.38 -2.59
N ALA A 154 -5.53 3.89 -1.51
CA ALA A 154 -6.65 4.84 -1.53
C ALA A 154 -6.30 6.14 -2.25
N GLN A 155 -5.04 6.56 -2.18
CA GLN A 155 -4.53 7.78 -2.80
C GLN A 155 -4.63 7.77 -4.34
N SER A 156 -4.54 6.59 -4.96
CA SER A 156 -4.75 6.45 -6.42
C SER A 156 -6.19 6.79 -6.82
N LEU A 157 -7.17 6.30 -6.06
CA LEU A 157 -8.58 6.60 -6.27
C LEU A 157 -8.84 8.10 -6.02
N ALA A 158 -8.28 8.67 -4.95
CA ALA A 158 -8.40 10.09 -4.64
C ALA A 158 -7.84 10.97 -5.78
N LEU A 159 -6.68 10.61 -6.34
CA LEU A 159 -6.08 11.33 -7.47
C LEU A 159 -7.00 11.32 -8.70
N VAL A 160 -7.57 10.16 -9.05
CA VAL A 160 -8.52 10.04 -10.16
C VAL A 160 -9.77 10.89 -9.91
N ILE A 161 -10.33 10.86 -8.70
CA ILE A 161 -11.48 11.68 -8.32
C ILE A 161 -11.16 13.17 -8.49
N PHE A 162 -9.97 13.62 -8.07
CA PHE A 162 -9.58 15.01 -8.23
C PHE A 162 -9.44 15.43 -9.70
N ILE A 163 -8.89 14.55 -10.55
CA ILE A 163 -8.80 14.79 -11.98
C ILE A 163 -10.20 14.92 -12.60
N ILE A 164 -11.13 14.01 -12.26
CA ILE A 164 -12.52 14.06 -12.74
C ILE A 164 -13.24 15.32 -12.22
N SER A 165 -13.05 15.67 -10.94
CA SER A 165 -13.63 16.85 -10.31
C SER A 165 -13.16 18.14 -10.97
N PHE A 166 -11.86 18.24 -11.22
CA PHE A 166 -11.28 19.36 -11.95
C PHE A 166 -11.87 19.45 -13.36
N GLY A 167 -11.95 18.33 -14.07
CA GLY A 167 -12.55 18.27 -15.40
C GLY A 167 -14.01 18.73 -15.42
N ALA A 168 -14.81 18.28 -14.44
CA ALA A 168 -16.20 18.72 -14.28
C ALA A 168 -16.29 20.24 -14.07
N LEU A 169 -15.50 20.79 -13.15
CA LEU A 169 -15.47 22.23 -12.85
C LEU A 169 -14.95 23.05 -14.03
N ALA A 170 -13.96 22.56 -14.76
CA ALA A 170 -13.47 23.19 -15.98
C ALA A 170 -14.57 23.25 -17.04
N ILE A 171 -15.32 22.16 -17.26
CA ILE A 171 -16.44 22.14 -18.20
C ILE A 171 -17.54 23.12 -17.83
N ILE A 172 -17.92 23.17 -16.55
CA ILE A 172 -18.91 24.13 -16.05
C ILE A 172 -18.46 25.55 -16.35
N GLN A 173 -17.18 25.86 -16.09
CA GLN A 173 -16.65 27.19 -16.35
C GLN A 173 -16.66 27.53 -17.85
N LYS A 174 -16.13 26.65 -18.72
CA LYS A 174 -16.11 26.90 -20.17
C LYS A 174 -17.51 27.01 -20.77
N THR A 175 -18.46 26.25 -20.22
CA THR A 175 -19.90 26.33 -20.54
C THR A 175 -20.46 27.72 -20.25
N LEU A 176 -20.20 28.26 -19.06
CA LEU A 176 -20.65 29.60 -18.66
C LEU A 176 -19.99 30.71 -19.49
N GLU A 177 -18.73 30.53 -19.88
CA GLU A 177 -17.97 31.47 -20.71
C GLU A 177 -18.40 31.47 -22.18
N MET A 178 -19.18 30.47 -22.63
CA MET A 178 -19.43 30.20 -24.04
C MET A 178 -20.18 31.35 -24.77
N ARG A 179 -21.12 32.02 -24.09
CA ARG A 179 -21.80 33.21 -24.63
C ARG A 179 -20.83 34.36 -24.86
N SER A 180 -19.93 34.61 -23.91
CA SER A 180 -18.89 35.64 -24.02
C SER A 180 -17.86 35.31 -25.12
N ALA A 181 -17.51 34.03 -25.25
CA ALA A 181 -16.64 33.52 -26.30
C ALA A 181 -17.27 33.70 -27.69
N GLY A 182 -18.58 33.48 -27.83
CA GLY A 182 -19.33 33.74 -29.06
C GLY A 182 -19.31 35.21 -29.47
N ILE A 183 -19.52 36.14 -28.52
CA ILE A 183 -19.45 37.59 -28.77
C ILE A 183 -18.05 38.00 -29.23
N ARG A 184 -17.01 37.54 -28.52
CA ARG A 184 -15.59 37.80 -28.84
C ARG A 184 -15.18 37.23 -30.21
N TYR A 185 -15.69 36.04 -30.55
CA TYR A 185 -15.41 35.42 -31.85
C TYR A 185 -16.00 36.23 -33.01
N ILE A 186 -17.18 36.83 -32.82
CA ILE A 186 -17.83 37.68 -33.83
C ILE A 186 -17.15 39.04 -33.95
N SER A 187 -16.60 39.58 -32.86
CA SER A 187 -15.81 40.82 -32.89
C SER A 187 -14.43 40.66 -33.55
N GLY A 188 -14.18 39.55 -34.25
CA GLY A 188 -12.96 39.31 -35.04
C GLY A 188 -11.83 38.59 -34.29
N ILE A 189 -12.02 38.18 -33.02
CA ILE A 189 -10.99 37.46 -32.27
C ILE A 189 -10.85 36.04 -32.83
N ARG A 190 -9.62 35.64 -33.16
CA ARG A 190 -9.34 34.32 -33.73
C ARG A 190 -9.50 33.22 -32.67
N ARG A 191 -9.91 32.02 -33.08
CA ARG A 191 -10.24 30.90 -32.16
C ARG A 191 -9.08 30.50 -31.24
N TYR A 192 -7.85 30.52 -31.74
CA TYR A 192 -6.67 30.20 -30.93
C TYR A 192 -6.41 31.26 -29.85
N GLN A 193 -6.82 32.52 -30.05
CA GLN A 193 -6.69 33.58 -29.06
C GLN A 193 -7.74 33.42 -27.95
N LEU A 194 -8.96 33.00 -28.30
CA LEU A 194 -9.99 32.60 -27.34
C LEU A 194 -9.56 31.42 -26.47
N PHE A 195 -9.01 30.38 -27.11
CA PHE A 195 -8.41 29.23 -26.44
C PHE A 195 -7.24 29.65 -25.52
N GLY A 196 -6.30 30.43 -26.06
CA GLY A 196 -5.10 30.85 -25.34
C GLY A 196 -5.41 31.71 -24.12
N HIS A 197 -6.44 32.56 -24.19
CA HIS A 197 -6.88 33.36 -23.05
C HIS A 197 -7.38 32.49 -21.90
N SER A 198 -8.30 31.56 -22.20
CA SER A 198 -8.90 30.69 -21.18
C SER A 198 -7.87 29.69 -20.60
N LEU A 199 -6.96 29.19 -21.43
CA LEU A 199 -5.85 28.33 -20.99
C LEU A 199 -4.82 29.09 -20.13
N MET A 200 -4.58 30.37 -20.44
CA MET A 200 -3.69 31.22 -19.64
C MET A 200 -4.28 31.55 -18.27
N GLU A 201 -5.59 31.75 -18.16
CA GLU A 201 -6.26 31.90 -16.86
C GLU A 201 -6.14 30.63 -16.02
N ASP A 202 -6.41 29.45 -16.62
CA ASP A 202 -6.23 28.15 -15.95
C ASP A 202 -4.77 27.95 -15.51
N GLY A 203 -3.82 28.28 -16.39
CA GLY A 203 -2.39 28.18 -16.13
C GLY A 203 -1.95 29.06 -14.96
N LYS A 204 -2.45 30.30 -14.86
CA LYS A 204 -2.17 31.20 -13.73
C LYS A 204 -2.68 30.62 -12.42
N GLU A 205 -3.90 30.09 -12.40
CA GLU A 205 -4.50 29.51 -11.18
C GLU A 205 -3.74 28.25 -10.72
N LEU A 206 -3.38 27.36 -11.65
CA LEU A 206 -2.61 26.15 -11.37
C LEU A 206 -1.17 26.48 -10.95
N PHE A 207 -0.56 27.49 -11.55
CA PHE A 207 0.77 27.97 -11.16
C PHE A 207 0.77 28.55 -9.74
N LEU A 208 -0.23 29.36 -9.40
CA LEU A 208 -0.41 29.86 -8.04
C LEU A 208 -0.67 28.72 -7.03
N GLY A 209 -1.46 27.71 -7.42
CA GLY A 209 -1.66 26.50 -6.61
C GLY A 209 -0.35 25.73 -6.37
N CYS A 210 0.46 25.57 -7.42
CA CYS A 210 1.77 24.92 -7.36
C CYS A 210 2.74 25.66 -6.43
N ILE A 211 2.85 26.99 -6.57
CA ILE A 211 3.68 27.83 -5.68
C ILE A 211 3.16 27.74 -4.25
N GLY A 212 1.85 27.93 -4.04
CA GLY A 212 1.24 27.91 -2.72
C GLY A 212 1.48 26.59 -2.00
N GLY A 213 1.26 25.46 -2.68
CA GLY A 213 1.52 24.12 -2.14
C GLY A 213 3.00 23.89 -1.83
N SER A 214 3.91 24.36 -2.70
CA SER A 214 5.35 24.20 -2.51
C SER A 214 5.88 25.04 -1.35
N VAL A 215 5.46 26.31 -1.25
CA VAL A 215 5.85 27.23 -0.18
C VAL A 215 5.29 26.77 1.17
N LEU A 216 4.00 26.42 1.22
CA LEU A 216 3.39 25.90 2.44
C LEU A 216 4.07 24.59 2.87
N GLY A 217 4.34 23.69 1.92
CA GLY A 217 5.06 22.45 2.20
C GLY A 217 6.47 22.68 2.71
N ALA A 218 7.19 23.65 2.16
CA ALA A 218 8.52 24.01 2.63
C ALA A 218 8.49 24.54 4.08
N ILE A 219 7.54 25.42 4.39
CA ILE A 219 7.32 25.94 5.75
C ILE A 219 7.02 24.80 6.74
N LEU A 220 6.13 23.86 6.35
CA LEU A 220 5.75 22.74 7.19
C LEU A 220 6.88 21.73 7.39
N ILE A 221 7.70 21.45 6.36
CA ILE A 221 8.90 20.61 6.51
C ILE A 221 9.83 21.21 7.56
N TYR A 222 10.08 22.52 7.50
CA TYR A 222 10.93 23.22 8.45
C TYR A 222 10.36 23.15 9.88
N TYR A 223 9.07 23.49 10.06
CA TYR A 223 8.42 23.51 11.37
C TYR A 223 8.32 22.12 12.02
N LEU A 224 7.98 21.09 11.23
CA LEU A 224 7.86 19.71 11.69
C LEU A 224 9.21 18.99 11.79
N GLN A 225 10.32 19.67 11.46
CA GLN A 225 11.69 19.12 11.47
C GLN A 225 11.81 17.82 10.66
N LEU A 226 11.12 17.75 9.53
CA LEU A 226 11.16 16.58 8.64
C LEU A 226 12.50 16.51 7.89
N THR A 227 12.77 15.35 7.29
CA THR A 227 13.96 15.16 6.47
C THR A 227 14.05 16.19 5.33
N PRO A 228 15.19 16.90 5.13
CA PRO A 228 15.32 17.88 4.06
C PRO A 228 15.10 17.31 2.65
N PHE A 229 15.26 16.01 2.47
CA PHE A 229 14.93 15.34 1.20
C PHE A 229 13.44 15.44 0.84
N ALA A 230 12.57 15.72 1.81
CA ALA A 230 11.14 15.94 1.58
C ALA A 230 10.87 17.19 0.73
N TYR A 231 11.75 18.21 0.71
CA TYR A 231 11.55 19.40 -0.13
C TYR A 231 11.44 19.01 -1.60
N SER A 232 12.39 18.19 -2.08
CA SER A 232 12.42 17.71 -3.46
C SER A 232 11.17 16.89 -3.81
N LEU A 233 10.75 16.01 -2.89
CA LEU A 233 9.54 15.21 -3.04
C LEU A 233 8.28 16.09 -3.21
N ILE A 234 8.08 17.06 -2.32
CA ILE A 234 6.89 17.92 -2.32
C ILE A 234 6.87 18.83 -3.55
N ILE A 235 7.99 19.48 -3.86
CA ILE A 235 8.09 20.40 -5.00
C ILE A 235 7.83 19.63 -6.30
N SER A 236 8.52 18.50 -6.50
CA SER A 236 8.35 17.71 -7.73
C SER A 236 6.94 17.14 -7.87
N ALA A 237 6.34 16.62 -6.79
CA ALA A 237 4.97 16.13 -6.82
C ALA A 237 3.94 17.23 -7.08
N SER A 238 4.14 18.43 -6.52
CA SER A 238 3.30 19.61 -6.77
C SER A 238 3.35 20.01 -8.26
N ILE A 239 4.54 20.04 -8.85
CA ILE A 239 4.73 20.33 -10.28
C ILE A 239 4.03 19.26 -11.13
N ILE A 240 4.27 17.97 -10.86
CA ILE A 240 3.67 16.87 -11.61
C ILE A 240 2.14 16.92 -11.54
N TYR A 241 1.59 17.07 -10.33
CA TYR A 241 0.14 17.13 -10.12
C TYR A 241 -0.51 18.29 -10.87
N ASN A 242 0.01 19.51 -10.72
CA ASN A 242 -0.55 20.68 -11.42
C ASN A 242 -0.34 20.61 -12.94
N THR A 243 0.74 19.97 -13.40
CA THR A 243 0.96 19.70 -14.82
C THR A 243 -0.10 18.73 -15.37
N LEU A 244 -0.46 17.68 -14.62
CA LEU A 244 -1.55 16.77 -15.01
C LEU A 244 -2.89 17.52 -15.16
N LEU A 245 -3.22 18.39 -14.20
CA LEU A 245 -4.43 19.23 -14.28
C LEU A 245 -4.36 20.21 -15.47
N PHE A 246 -3.20 20.79 -15.73
CA PHE A 246 -3.00 21.72 -16.84
C PHE A 246 -3.17 21.01 -18.20
N ILE A 247 -2.60 19.81 -18.36
CA ILE A 247 -2.77 18.96 -19.55
C ILE A 247 -4.27 18.67 -19.75
N LEU A 248 -4.99 18.31 -18.69
CA LEU A 248 -6.43 18.10 -18.77
C LEU A 248 -7.17 19.39 -19.18
N SER A 249 -6.80 20.54 -18.63
CA SER A 249 -7.42 21.82 -19.00
C SER A 249 -7.14 22.20 -20.45
N ALA A 250 -5.93 21.93 -20.95
CA ALA A 250 -5.56 22.15 -22.32
C ALA A 250 -6.36 21.25 -23.28
N PHE A 251 -6.49 19.97 -22.94
CA PHE A 251 -7.31 19.01 -23.68
C PHE A 251 -8.78 19.45 -23.75
N LEU A 252 -9.37 19.81 -22.60
CA LEU A 252 -10.75 20.31 -22.54
C LEU A 252 -10.93 21.60 -23.35
N SER A 253 -10.01 22.55 -23.21
CA SER A 253 -10.05 23.81 -23.94
C SER A 253 -9.97 23.57 -25.46
N PHE A 254 -9.15 22.61 -25.90
CA PHE A 254 -9.03 22.24 -27.30
C PHE A 254 -10.32 21.59 -27.80
N PHE A 255 -10.89 20.68 -27.02
CA PHE A 255 -12.17 20.05 -27.30
C PHE A 255 -13.32 21.07 -27.44
N PHE A 256 -13.37 22.07 -26.55
CA PHE A 256 -14.33 23.17 -26.64
C PHE A 256 -14.12 24.02 -27.90
N ALA A 257 -12.87 24.37 -28.22
CA ALA A 257 -12.56 25.13 -29.43
C ALA A 257 -12.97 24.40 -30.72
N PHE A 258 -12.71 23.08 -30.78
CA PHE A 258 -13.17 22.24 -31.89
C PHE A 258 -14.71 22.14 -31.93
N SER A 259 -15.36 22.09 -30.77
CA SER A 259 -16.82 22.01 -30.72
C SER A 259 -17.50 23.29 -31.22
N ILE A 260 -16.90 24.48 -31.01
CA ILE A 260 -17.37 25.76 -31.57
C ILE A 260 -17.37 25.75 -33.10
N GLN A 261 -16.42 25.08 -33.76
CA GLN A 261 -16.33 25.02 -35.22
C GLN A 261 -17.60 24.45 -35.89
N THR A 262 -18.34 23.61 -35.16
CA THR A 262 -19.50 22.89 -35.69
C THR A 262 -20.84 23.55 -35.40
N VAL A 263 -20.85 24.67 -34.66
CA VAL A 263 -22.08 25.37 -34.27
C VAL A 263 -22.20 26.67 -35.07
N HIS A 264 -23.39 26.93 -35.63
CA HIS A 264 -23.66 28.17 -36.36
C HIS A 264 -23.47 29.40 -35.46
N LEU A 265 -22.84 30.45 -35.99
CA LEU A 265 -22.43 31.67 -35.26
C LEU A 265 -23.59 32.34 -34.48
N VAL A 266 -24.78 32.34 -35.07
CA VAL A 266 -26.02 32.87 -34.50
C VAL A 266 -26.51 32.03 -33.30
N SER A 267 -26.26 30.72 -33.30
CA SER A 267 -26.59 29.84 -32.18
C SER A 267 -25.66 30.07 -30.99
N LEU A 268 -24.37 30.34 -31.25
CA LEU A 268 -23.38 30.73 -30.23
C LEU A 268 -23.75 32.05 -29.53
N LEU A 269 -24.26 33.05 -30.27
CA LEU A 269 -24.76 34.33 -29.70
C LEU A 269 -25.92 34.15 -28.73
N LYS A 270 -26.79 33.17 -29.01
CA LYS A 270 -27.91 32.80 -28.13
C LYS A 270 -27.48 31.91 -26.96
N GLY A 271 -26.18 31.67 -26.80
CA GLY A 271 -25.63 30.82 -25.75
C GLY A 271 -25.85 29.32 -25.98
N LYS A 272 -26.22 28.89 -27.20
CA LYS A 272 -26.44 27.47 -27.48
C LYS A 272 -25.11 26.73 -27.61
N ILE A 273 -25.02 25.64 -26.87
CA ILE A 273 -23.80 24.85 -26.69
C ILE A 273 -23.85 23.67 -27.66
N PRO A 274 -22.71 23.13 -28.16
CA PRO A 274 -22.63 21.84 -28.83
C PRO A 274 -22.97 20.70 -27.85
N LEU A 275 -24.22 20.68 -27.40
CA LEU A 275 -24.70 19.96 -26.23
C LEU A 275 -24.41 18.46 -26.33
N LYS A 276 -24.62 17.85 -27.50
CA LYS A 276 -24.39 16.41 -27.68
C LYS A 276 -22.97 15.99 -27.32
N ARG A 277 -21.97 16.83 -27.63
CA ARG A 277 -20.55 16.55 -27.37
C ARG A 277 -20.18 16.80 -25.92
N VAL A 278 -20.67 17.90 -25.34
CA VAL A 278 -20.45 18.24 -23.92
C VAL A 278 -21.15 17.23 -23.01
N LEU A 279 -22.39 16.84 -23.32
CA LEU A 279 -23.12 15.78 -22.61
C LEU A 279 -22.40 14.45 -22.75
N PHE A 280 -21.93 14.06 -23.94
CA PHE A 280 -21.15 12.83 -24.10
C PHE A 280 -19.94 12.81 -23.16
N PHE A 281 -19.19 13.91 -23.09
CA PHE A 281 -18.05 14.00 -22.17
C PHE A 281 -18.48 13.93 -20.70
N LEU A 282 -19.55 14.63 -20.30
CA LEU A 282 -20.07 14.58 -18.94
C LEU A 282 -20.56 13.17 -18.58
N PHE A 283 -21.20 12.46 -19.49
CA PHE A 283 -21.57 11.05 -19.33
C PHE A 283 -20.34 10.16 -19.14
N THR A 284 -19.25 10.41 -19.88
CA THR A 284 -17.98 9.69 -19.69
C THR A 284 -17.37 9.98 -18.31
N CYS A 285 -17.32 11.24 -17.88
CA CYS A 285 -16.87 11.58 -16.53
C CYS A 285 -17.75 10.96 -15.45
N GLN A 286 -19.06 10.91 -15.68
CA GLN A 286 -20.02 10.31 -14.77
C GLN A 286 -19.79 8.80 -14.65
N PHE A 287 -19.63 8.11 -15.78
CA PHE A 287 -19.29 6.70 -15.84
C PHE A 287 -18.00 6.39 -15.07
N LEU A 288 -16.94 7.20 -15.27
CA LEU A 288 -15.68 7.05 -14.54
C LEU A 288 -15.85 7.33 -13.03
N ALA A 289 -16.57 8.38 -12.66
CA ALA A 289 -16.81 8.73 -11.25
C ALA A 289 -17.53 7.61 -10.51
N ILE A 290 -18.59 7.04 -11.10
CA ILE A 290 -19.35 5.94 -10.51
C ILE A 290 -18.47 4.70 -10.34
N THR A 291 -17.68 4.36 -11.35
CA THR A 291 -16.75 3.23 -11.29
C THR A 291 -15.77 3.39 -10.13
N VAL A 292 -15.18 4.57 -9.97
CA VAL A 292 -14.24 4.87 -8.88
C VAL A 292 -14.91 4.81 -7.51
N ILE A 293 -16.17 5.25 -7.40
CA ILE A 293 -16.94 5.15 -6.16
C ILE A 293 -17.26 3.69 -5.82
N GLY A 294 -17.66 2.88 -6.81
CA GLY A 294 -17.85 1.43 -6.64
C GLY A 294 -16.59 0.72 -6.14
N LEU A 295 -15.42 1.06 -6.73
CA LEU A 295 -14.12 0.57 -6.25
C LEU A 295 -13.78 1.05 -4.84
N SER A 296 -14.15 2.29 -4.49
CA SER A 296 -13.96 2.83 -3.14
C SER A 296 -14.81 2.08 -2.12
N VAL A 297 -16.09 1.79 -2.44
CA VAL A 297 -16.99 0.99 -1.58
C VAL A 297 -16.43 -0.42 -1.40
N HIS A 298 -15.94 -1.05 -2.46
CA HIS A 298 -15.30 -2.37 -2.38
C HIS A 298 -14.08 -2.37 -1.45
N ARG A 299 -13.19 -1.38 -1.59
CA ARG A 299 -12.04 -1.22 -0.68
C ARG A 299 -12.46 -1.01 0.77
N VAL A 300 -13.44 -0.15 1.04
CA VAL A 300 -13.97 0.05 2.40
C VAL A 300 -14.55 -1.25 2.96
N SER A 301 -15.23 -2.06 2.14
CA SER A 301 -15.75 -3.36 2.57
C SER A 301 -14.61 -4.30 3.00
N ILE A 302 -13.53 -4.37 2.23
CA ILE A 302 -12.35 -5.20 2.55
C ILE A 302 -11.67 -4.69 3.82
N TYR A 303 -11.20 -3.44 3.81
CA TYR A 303 -10.44 -2.88 4.93
C TYR A 303 -11.28 -2.65 6.19
N GLY A 304 -12.60 -2.52 6.07
CA GLY A 304 -13.53 -2.52 7.21
C GLY A 304 -13.56 -3.87 7.94
N SER A 305 -13.65 -4.97 7.19
CA SER A 305 -13.59 -6.33 7.76
C SER A 305 -12.23 -6.64 8.41
N ILE A 306 -11.14 -6.19 7.77
CA ILE A 306 -9.78 -6.30 8.30
C ILE A 306 -9.65 -5.50 9.60
N TRP A 307 -10.18 -4.28 9.63
CA TRP A 307 -10.15 -3.43 10.81
C TRP A 307 -10.84 -4.09 12.01
N GLN A 308 -11.99 -4.73 11.79
CA GLN A 308 -12.67 -5.48 12.85
C GLN A 308 -11.81 -6.63 13.38
N THR A 309 -11.18 -7.40 12.50
CA THR A 309 -10.25 -8.48 12.88
C THR A 309 -9.05 -7.94 13.69
N TYR A 310 -8.53 -6.77 13.32
CA TYR A 310 -7.45 -6.10 14.06
C TYR A 310 -7.93 -5.52 15.40
N GLN A 311 -9.19 -5.13 15.56
CA GLN A 311 -9.67 -4.73 16.89
C GLN A 311 -9.65 -5.91 17.87
N GLU A 312 -10.01 -7.12 17.41
CA GLU A 312 -9.88 -8.34 18.24
C GLU A 312 -8.41 -8.61 18.61
N GLY A 313 -7.49 -8.52 17.65
CA GLY A 313 -6.06 -8.74 17.86
C GLY A 313 -5.42 -7.72 18.80
N LYS A 314 -5.86 -6.46 18.78
CA LYS A 314 -5.35 -5.38 19.65
C LYS A 314 -5.40 -5.75 21.13
N VAL A 315 -6.48 -6.40 21.57
CA VAL A 315 -6.64 -6.81 22.97
C VAL A 315 -5.64 -7.90 23.34
N ALA A 316 -5.39 -8.88 22.46
CA ALA A 316 -4.39 -9.92 22.68
C ALA A 316 -2.97 -9.31 22.71
N TRP A 317 -2.62 -8.51 21.70
CA TRP A 317 -1.31 -7.85 21.63
C TRP A 317 -1.01 -6.92 22.80
N SER A 318 -2.03 -6.32 23.43
CA SER A 318 -1.84 -5.49 24.62
C SER A 318 -1.25 -6.24 25.82
N LYS A 319 -1.37 -7.57 25.84
CA LYS A 319 -0.82 -8.45 26.89
C LYS A 319 0.57 -8.99 26.55
N GLU A 320 1.00 -8.85 25.29
CA GLU A 320 2.12 -9.56 24.69
C GLU A 320 3.20 -8.58 24.17
N THR A 321 3.53 -7.56 24.96
CA THR A 321 4.32 -6.40 24.50
C THR A 321 5.84 -6.60 24.47
N ASN A 322 6.36 -7.65 25.13
CA ASN A 322 7.81 -7.84 25.30
C ASN A 322 8.47 -8.76 24.26
N TRP A 323 7.67 -9.33 23.34
CA TRP A 323 8.19 -10.24 22.32
C TRP A 323 8.99 -9.50 21.26
N VAL A 324 10.20 -9.97 21.01
CA VAL A 324 11.13 -9.42 20.04
C VAL A 324 11.35 -10.42 18.91
N GLN A 325 11.26 -9.93 17.68
CA GLN A 325 11.65 -10.67 16.49
C GLN A 325 12.96 -10.11 15.96
N ILE A 326 13.85 -10.99 15.51
CA ILE A 326 15.16 -10.60 15.00
C ILE A 326 15.03 -10.50 13.48
N GLY A 327 15.47 -9.40 12.88
CA GLY A 327 15.57 -9.27 11.44
C GLY A 327 17.00 -9.45 10.97
N VAL A 328 17.20 -10.15 9.85
CA VAL A 328 18.52 -10.36 9.24
C VAL A 328 18.82 -9.31 8.16
N ASN A 329 20.09 -9.13 7.84
CA ASN A 329 20.55 -8.26 6.76
C ASN A 329 21.04 -9.07 5.54
N ARG A 330 21.54 -8.38 4.51
CA ARG A 330 21.96 -9.01 3.24
C ARG A 330 23.15 -9.96 3.40
N GLU A 331 23.96 -9.79 4.45
CA GLU A 331 25.10 -10.66 4.75
C GLU A 331 24.65 -12.11 4.90
N ASP A 332 23.53 -12.33 5.59
CA ASP A 332 22.99 -13.66 5.86
C ASP A 332 22.59 -14.40 4.57
N PHE A 333 21.99 -13.69 3.63
CA PHE A 333 21.56 -14.23 2.34
C PHE A 333 22.74 -14.48 1.37
N SER A 334 23.83 -13.71 1.49
CA SER A 334 24.96 -13.78 0.56
C SER A 334 25.96 -14.89 0.87
N GLN A 335 26.03 -15.36 2.13
CA GLN A 335 27.00 -16.36 2.58
C GLN A 335 26.68 -17.77 2.05
N GLY A 336 25.71 -17.89 1.14
CA GLY A 336 25.18 -19.12 0.57
C GLY A 336 25.89 -19.66 -0.67
N THR A 337 27.17 -19.40 -0.94
CA THR A 337 27.85 -19.94 -2.14
C THR A 337 28.68 -21.20 -1.90
N ASN A 338 29.22 -21.42 -0.69
CA ASN A 338 29.92 -22.64 -0.32
C ASN A 338 29.05 -23.47 0.64
N LYS A 339 28.89 -24.77 0.38
CA LYS A 339 28.10 -25.69 1.21
C LYS A 339 28.59 -25.71 2.66
N GLU A 340 29.90 -25.64 2.89
CA GLU A 340 30.47 -25.65 4.25
C GLU A 340 30.07 -24.40 5.06
N THR A 341 30.11 -23.21 4.43
CA THR A 341 29.75 -21.94 5.09
C THR A 341 28.25 -21.86 5.37
N GLN A 342 27.42 -22.42 4.49
CA GLN A 342 25.98 -22.57 4.75
C GLN A 342 25.71 -23.46 5.97
N ILE A 343 26.41 -24.59 6.07
CA ILE A 343 26.28 -25.52 7.20
C ILE A 343 26.69 -24.84 8.51
N GLU A 344 27.83 -24.13 8.50
CA GLU A 344 28.32 -23.41 9.68
C GLU A 344 27.33 -22.32 10.14
N ASN A 345 26.85 -21.49 9.22
CA ASN A 345 25.88 -20.44 9.54
C ASN A 345 24.55 -21.00 10.04
N ARG A 346 24.07 -22.06 9.41
CA ARG A 346 22.87 -22.75 9.86
C ARG A 346 23.04 -23.31 11.26
N ALA A 347 24.20 -23.90 11.57
CA ALA A 347 24.49 -24.38 12.91
C ALA A 347 24.46 -23.24 13.95
N LYS A 348 25.02 -22.06 13.60
CA LYS A 348 24.96 -20.86 14.47
C LYS A 348 23.52 -20.39 14.71
N TRP A 349 22.71 -20.30 13.65
CA TRP A 349 21.30 -19.91 13.77
C TRP A 349 20.47 -20.92 14.56
N SER A 350 20.60 -22.20 14.26
CA SER A 350 19.91 -23.27 14.98
C SER A 350 20.24 -23.23 16.47
N LYS A 351 21.53 -23.04 16.82
CA LYS A 351 21.98 -22.93 18.22
C LYS A 351 21.41 -21.69 18.92
N LEU A 352 21.37 -20.55 18.22
CA LEU A 352 20.74 -19.34 18.74
C LEU A 352 19.25 -19.57 19.03
N ILE A 353 18.54 -20.18 18.08
CA ILE A 353 17.10 -20.44 18.21
C ILE A 353 16.86 -21.40 19.37
N GLU A 354 17.61 -22.50 19.45
CA GLU A 354 17.52 -23.47 20.53
C GLU A 354 17.71 -22.82 21.91
N SER A 355 18.81 -22.09 22.10
CA SER A 355 19.07 -21.38 23.36
C SER A 355 18.01 -20.31 23.64
N GLY A 356 17.47 -19.67 22.61
CA GLY A 356 16.38 -18.71 22.74
C GLY A 356 15.08 -19.36 23.25
N ILE A 357 14.70 -20.52 22.70
CA ILE A 357 13.52 -21.28 23.13
C ILE A 357 13.71 -21.79 24.57
N GLU A 358 14.89 -22.32 24.92
CA GLU A 358 15.20 -22.74 26.30
C GLU A 358 15.10 -21.60 27.30
N LYS A 359 15.48 -20.38 26.91
CA LYS A 359 15.41 -19.17 27.74
C LYS A 359 14.02 -18.52 27.76
N GLY A 360 12.97 -19.22 27.31
CA GLY A 360 11.58 -18.74 27.35
C GLY A 360 11.05 -18.20 26.02
N GLY A 361 11.80 -18.35 24.93
CA GLY A 361 11.35 -18.01 23.59
C GLY A 361 10.13 -18.83 23.12
N LEU A 362 9.48 -18.33 22.09
CA LEU A 362 8.21 -18.83 21.59
C LEU A 362 8.28 -19.05 20.08
N LEU A 363 7.77 -20.18 19.61
CA LEU A 363 7.39 -20.39 18.22
C LEU A 363 5.87 -20.32 18.13
N VAL A 364 5.32 -19.56 17.18
CA VAL A 364 3.89 -19.58 16.83
C VAL A 364 3.75 -19.59 15.31
N TYR A 365 4.03 -20.74 14.70
CA TYR A 365 4.08 -20.87 13.25
C TYR A 365 2.71 -21.28 12.69
N HIS A 366 2.27 -20.55 11.67
CA HIS A 366 1.01 -20.78 10.97
C HIS A 366 1.20 -20.67 9.45
N GLN A 367 0.32 -21.29 8.68
CA GLN A 367 0.45 -21.37 7.22
C GLN A 367 -0.49 -20.45 6.45
N LEU A 368 -0.77 -19.27 6.99
CA LEU A 368 -1.76 -18.37 6.40
C LEU A 368 -1.30 -17.65 5.13
N ALA A 369 0.02 -17.57 4.88
CA ALA A 369 0.58 -16.80 3.77
C ALA A 369 0.18 -17.27 2.36
N PRO A 370 0.06 -18.59 2.06
CA PRO A 370 -0.26 -19.04 0.71
C PRO A 370 -1.76 -19.00 0.38
N PHE A 371 -2.63 -18.65 1.33
CA PHE A 371 -4.08 -18.56 1.10
C PHE A 371 -4.46 -17.24 0.41
N ASP A 372 -5.37 -17.35 -0.56
CA ASP A 372 -5.96 -16.18 -1.22
C ASP A 372 -6.90 -15.40 -0.28
N SER A 373 -7.40 -14.25 -0.74
CA SER A 373 -8.34 -13.43 0.03
C SER A 373 -9.68 -14.11 0.33
N LYS A 374 -9.99 -15.23 -0.34
CA LYS A 374 -11.17 -16.05 -0.10
C LYS A 374 -10.88 -17.22 0.84
N GLY A 375 -9.65 -17.36 1.33
CA GLY A 375 -9.25 -18.41 2.26
C GLY A 375 -8.98 -19.76 1.59
N PHE A 376 -8.54 -19.77 0.33
CA PHE A 376 -8.18 -21.00 -0.39
C PHE A 376 -6.74 -20.99 -0.91
N MET A 377 -6.14 -22.18 -0.98
CA MET A 377 -4.90 -22.41 -1.70
C MET A 377 -4.92 -23.76 -2.43
N ASN A 378 -4.00 -23.95 -3.37
CA ASN A 378 -3.76 -25.26 -3.96
C ASN A 378 -2.68 -25.97 -3.17
N ASP A 379 -2.98 -27.19 -2.70
CA ASP A 379 -2.01 -28.03 -2.02
C ASP A 379 -0.83 -28.34 -2.95
N PRO A 380 0.40 -27.92 -2.63
CA PRO A 380 1.56 -28.19 -3.47
C PRO A 380 1.86 -29.69 -3.61
N ARG A 381 1.38 -30.54 -2.68
CA ARG A 381 1.61 -32.00 -2.67
C ARG A 381 0.64 -32.74 -3.58
N THR A 382 -0.62 -32.29 -3.66
CA THR A 382 -1.70 -33.05 -4.30
C THR A 382 -2.42 -32.29 -5.42
N GLY A 383 -2.18 -30.98 -5.55
CA GLY A 383 -2.89 -30.09 -6.46
C GLY A 383 -4.35 -29.82 -6.08
N ARG A 384 -4.83 -30.37 -4.95
CA ARG A 384 -6.21 -30.18 -4.48
C ARG A 384 -6.39 -28.81 -3.87
N LYS A 385 -7.57 -28.22 -4.07
CA LYS A 385 -7.93 -26.96 -3.42
C LYS A 385 -8.28 -27.22 -1.95
N ILE A 386 -7.58 -26.56 -1.04
CA ILE A 386 -7.76 -26.65 0.41
C ILE A 386 -8.20 -25.29 0.95
N SER A 387 -9.10 -25.32 1.93
CA SER A 387 -9.59 -24.16 2.66
C SER A 387 -8.77 -23.95 3.93
N ILE A 388 -8.63 -22.69 4.34
CA ILE A 388 -7.96 -22.28 5.58
C ILE A 388 -8.57 -22.92 6.84
N THR A 389 -9.83 -23.36 6.78
CA THR A 389 -10.54 -24.02 7.87
C THR A 389 -10.38 -25.54 7.87
N ASP A 390 -9.79 -26.12 6.81
CA ASP A 390 -9.60 -27.56 6.72
C ASP A 390 -8.56 -28.04 7.75
N TYR A 391 -8.81 -29.23 8.31
CA TYR A 391 -7.89 -29.86 9.25
C TYR A 391 -6.75 -30.56 8.50
N ASP A 392 -5.75 -29.76 8.13
CA ASP A 392 -4.56 -30.19 7.40
C ASP A 392 -3.30 -29.54 7.99
N PRO A 393 -2.13 -30.21 7.97
CA PRO A 393 -0.86 -29.60 8.35
C PRO A 393 -0.59 -28.24 7.69
N LEU A 394 -1.14 -28.01 6.48
CA LEU A 394 -1.00 -26.77 5.75
C LEU A 394 -2.10 -25.72 5.97
N ALA A 395 -3.12 -26.01 6.78
CA ALA A 395 -4.31 -25.17 6.95
C ALA A 395 -4.58 -24.82 8.44
N ASN A 396 -5.68 -25.29 9.03
CA ASN A 396 -6.14 -24.89 10.37
C ASN A 396 -5.29 -25.50 11.51
N THR A 397 -4.02 -25.10 11.55
CA THR A 397 -2.96 -25.73 12.34
C THR A 397 -1.98 -24.68 12.85
N LEU A 398 -1.57 -24.83 14.10
CA LEU A 398 -0.58 -23.96 14.74
C LEU A 398 0.54 -24.79 15.33
N TYR A 399 1.77 -24.55 14.86
CA TYR A 399 2.97 -25.20 15.38
C TYR A 399 3.58 -24.32 16.44
N VAL A 400 3.72 -24.85 17.66
CA VAL A 400 4.05 -24.05 18.83
C VAL A 400 5.12 -24.70 19.69
N THR A 401 5.87 -23.89 20.43
CA THR A 401 6.66 -24.41 21.55
C THR A 401 5.80 -24.59 22.80
N PRO A 402 6.19 -25.46 23.75
CA PRO A 402 5.40 -25.73 24.96
C PRO A 402 5.01 -24.48 25.75
N ASN A 403 5.88 -23.45 25.80
CA ASN A 403 5.62 -22.17 26.47
C ASN A 403 4.34 -21.48 25.99
N TYR A 404 3.93 -21.70 24.73
CA TYR A 404 2.68 -21.16 24.18
C TYR A 404 1.46 -21.57 25.02
N LEU A 405 1.43 -22.83 25.48
CA LEU A 405 0.31 -23.37 26.24
C LEU A 405 0.12 -22.61 27.56
N ASP A 406 1.21 -22.22 28.20
CA ASP A 406 1.19 -21.48 29.45
C ASP A 406 0.78 -20.02 29.26
N ILE A 407 1.39 -19.37 28.27
CA ILE A 407 1.13 -17.96 27.95
C ILE A 407 -0.35 -17.78 27.56
N GLN A 408 -0.87 -18.67 26.70
CA GLN A 408 -2.25 -18.65 26.24
C GLN A 408 -3.23 -19.39 27.17
N ARG A 409 -2.76 -19.86 28.34
CA ARG A 409 -3.56 -20.53 29.38
C ARG A 409 -4.39 -21.70 28.84
N ILE A 410 -3.78 -22.53 28.02
CA ILE A 410 -4.41 -23.71 27.42
C ILE A 410 -4.39 -24.84 28.45
N SER A 411 -5.59 -25.30 28.83
CA SER A 411 -5.75 -26.35 29.83
C SER A 411 -5.29 -27.71 29.28
N VAL A 412 -4.18 -28.20 29.82
CA VAL A 412 -3.62 -29.54 29.62
C VAL A 412 -3.33 -30.13 31.00
N SER A 413 -3.41 -31.45 31.17
CA SER A 413 -3.10 -32.07 32.46
C SER A 413 -1.63 -31.79 32.86
N PRO A 414 -1.31 -31.69 34.16
CA PRO A 414 0.06 -31.46 34.61
C PRO A 414 1.05 -32.51 34.08
N GLU A 415 0.63 -33.77 34.00
CA GLU A 415 1.42 -34.88 33.47
C GLU A 415 1.73 -34.71 31.98
N GLU A 416 0.72 -34.40 31.16
CA GLU A 416 0.93 -34.17 29.73
C GLU A 416 1.75 -32.89 29.49
N LYS A 417 1.56 -31.86 30.30
CA LYS A 417 2.37 -30.65 30.23
C LYS A 417 3.86 -30.96 30.49
N GLU A 418 4.15 -31.70 31.55
CA GLU A 418 5.53 -32.09 31.87
C GLU A 418 6.14 -32.92 30.75
N ARG A 419 5.35 -33.80 30.13
CA ARG A 419 5.76 -34.60 28.98
C ARG A 419 6.06 -33.75 27.74
N LEU A 420 5.21 -32.77 27.41
CA LEU A 420 5.42 -31.85 26.29
C LEU A 420 6.63 -30.94 26.51
N ASN A 421 6.95 -30.62 27.77
CA ASN A 421 8.16 -29.91 28.15
C ASN A 421 9.44 -30.76 28.04
N HIS A 422 9.35 -32.06 27.74
CA HIS A 422 10.48 -32.99 27.68
C HIS A 422 10.41 -33.93 26.45
N LEU A 423 9.90 -33.43 25.31
CA LEU A 423 9.85 -34.18 24.05
C LEU A 423 11.23 -34.66 23.58
N GLN A 424 11.31 -35.96 23.26
CA GLN A 424 12.52 -36.59 22.71
C GLN A 424 12.63 -36.40 21.19
N ALA A 425 13.80 -36.72 20.63
CA ALA A 425 13.97 -36.74 19.18
C ALA A 425 13.02 -37.77 18.54
N GLY A 426 12.30 -37.34 17.51
CA GLY A 426 11.26 -38.13 16.86
C GLY A 426 9.89 -38.02 17.55
N GLU A 427 9.72 -37.14 18.54
CA GLU A 427 8.44 -36.96 19.24
C GLU A 427 7.90 -35.52 19.13
N PHE A 428 6.58 -35.42 18.98
CA PHE A 428 5.85 -34.16 19.04
C PHE A 428 4.47 -34.32 19.69
N GLY A 429 3.94 -33.25 20.26
CA GLY A 429 2.56 -33.22 20.77
C GLY A 429 1.55 -32.93 19.67
N LEU A 430 0.47 -33.69 19.60
CA LEU A 430 -0.63 -33.48 18.66
C LEU A 430 -1.93 -33.23 19.46
N LEU A 431 -2.26 -31.96 19.66
CA LEU A 431 -3.39 -31.55 20.45
C LEU A 431 -4.59 -31.28 19.53
N LEU A 432 -5.57 -32.18 19.57
CA LEU A 432 -6.74 -32.17 18.69
C LEU A 432 -7.97 -31.57 19.39
N PRO A 433 -8.75 -30.71 18.72
CA PRO A 433 -10.11 -30.38 19.18
C PRO A 433 -10.94 -31.66 19.41
N GLU A 434 -11.73 -31.72 20.49
CA GLU A 434 -12.50 -32.91 20.84
C GLU A 434 -13.40 -33.43 19.71
N LYS A 435 -13.92 -32.55 18.86
CA LYS A 435 -14.72 -32.91 17.68
C LYS A 435 -13.98 -33.76 16.65
N LEU A 436 -12.64 -33.81 16.72
CA LEU A 436 -11.78 -34.59 15.82
C LEU A 436 -11.38 -35.96 16.38
N LYS A 437 -11.87 -36.35 17.57
CA LYS A 437 -11.62 -37.68 18.16
C LYS A 437 -11.89 -38.83 17.18
N GLY A 438 -12.94 -38.72 16.37
CA GLY A 438 -13.29 -39.74 15.37
C GLY A 438 -12.34 -39.84 14.16
N GLN A 439 -11.43 -38.88 13.97
CA GLN A 439 -10.47 -38.83 12.85
C GLN A 439 -9.01 -38.98 13.33
N GLU A 440 -8.81 -39.40 14.58
CA GLU A 440 -7.49 -39.41 15.20
C GLU A 440 -6.46 -40.19 14.39
N GLU A 441 -6.72 -41.44 14.02
CA GLU A 441 -5.74 -42.28 13.32
C GLU A 441 -5.32 -41.68 11.97
N GLU A 442 -6.27 -41.09 11.24
CA GLU A 442 -5.98 -40.43 9.96
C GLU A 442 -5.13 -39.17 10.16
N LEU A 443 -5.54 -38.31 11.09
CA LEU A 443 -4.81 -37.08 11.39
C LEU A 443 -3.42 -37.40 11.93
N LYS A 444 -3.32 -38.29 12.90
CA LYS A 444 -2.07 -38.75 13.49
C LYS A 444 -1.07 -39.15 12.41
N LYS A 445 -1.46 -40.07 11.52
CA LYS A 445 -0.61 -40.51 10.42
C LYS A 445 -0.22 -39.35 9.49
N ARG A 446 -1.19 -38.49 9.12
CA ARG A 446 -0.94 -37.34 8.25
C ARG A 446 0.09 -36.38 8.83
N TYR A 447 0.05 -36.12 10.13
CA TYR A 447 1.00 -35.23 10.81
C TYR A 447 2.36 -35.88 11.03
N GLU A 448 2.40 -37.17 11.36
CA GLU A 448 3.65 -37.95 11.44
C GLU A 448 4.38 -37.95 10.09
N ASP A 449 3.67 -38.21 8.99
CA ASP A 449 4.22 -38.18 7.63
C ASP A 449 4.71 -36.77 7.24
N TYR A 450 3.95 -35.73 7.58
CA TYR A 450 4.29 -34.35 7.24
C TYR A 450 5.52 -33.81 8.00
N LEU A 451 5.64 -34.14 9.28
CA LEU A 451 6.73 -33.63 10.13
C LEU A 451 8.02 -34.42 10.01
N THR A 452 7.98 -35.63 9.43
CA THR A 452 9.15 -36.49 9.27
C THR A 452 10.17 -35.83 8.33
N PRO A 453 11.37 -35.46 8.83
CA PRO A 453 12.41 -34.89 8.00
C PRO A 453 12.84 -35.87 6.92
N SER A 454 13.04 -35.38 5.70
CA SER A 454 13.53 -36.17 4.57
C SER A 454 14.80 -35.56 3.98
N ASP A 455 15.67 -36.40 3.42
CA ASP A 455 16.85 -35.93 2.70
C ASP A 455 16.52 -35.37 1.30
N GLU A 456 17.54 -34.90 0.57
CA GLU A 456 17.39 -34.38 -0.81
C GLU A 456 16.81 -35.41 -1.79
N GLN A 457 16.84 -36.71 -1.44
CA GLN A 457 16.33 -37.82 -2.25
C GLN A 457 14.94 -38.27 -1.78
N GLY A 458 14.34 -37.58 -0.80
CA GLY A 458 13.02 -37.87 -0.24
C GLY A 458 13.00 -39.05 0.73
N LYS A 459 14.16 -39.51 1.20
CA LYS A 459 14.26 -40.61 2.17
C LYS A 459 14.05 -40.09 3.59
N SER A 460 13.12 -40.69 4.32
CA SER A 460 12.85 -40.41 5.73
C SER A 460 14.12 -40.56 6.58
N GLN A 461 14.48 -39.51 7.32
CA GLN A 461 15.68 -39.48 8.17
C GLN A 461 15.35 -39.77 9.64
N LEU A 462 14.22 -39.26 10.14
CA LEU A 462 13.80 -39.42 11.53
C LEU A 462 12.28 -39.62 11.60
N PRO A 463 11.80 -40.86 11.80
CA PRO A 463 10.37 -41.12 11.93
C PRO A 463 9.77 -40.36 13.11
N MET A 464 8.78 -39.51 12.83
CA MET A 464 8.09 -38.72 13.84
C MET A 464 6.91 -39.51 14.43
N LYS A 465 6.71 -39.38 15.75
CA LYS A 465 5.62 -40.01 16.50
C LYS A 465 4.82 -38.97 17.25
N ALA A 466 3.52 -38.96 17.01
CA ALA A 466 2.59 -38.06 17.65
C ALA A 466 2.21 -38.55 19.06
N ARG A 467 2.17 -37.62 20.01
CA ARG A 467 1.57 -37.79 21.33
C ARG A 467 0.23 -37.05 21.35
N VAL A 468 -0.87 -37.79 21.23
CA VAL A 468 -2.20 -37.19 21.07
C VAL A 468 -2.76 -36.72 22.41
N THR A 469 -3.37 -35.54 22.43
CA THR A 469 -4.12 -34.99 23.56
C THR A 469 -5.32 -34.23 23.01
N TYR A 470 -6.40 -34.08 23.80
CA TYR A 470 -7.60 -33.39 23.34
C TYR A 470 -7.79 -32.03 24.00
N LEU A 471 -8.30 -31.08 23.23
CA LEU A 471 -8.64 -29.73 23.66
C LEU A 471 -10.14 -29.48 23.51
N PRO A 472 -10.75 -28.69 24.41
CA PRO A 472 -12.14 -28.26 24.27
C PRO A 472 -12.42 -27.62 22.91
N ASN A 473 -13.63 -27.83 22.39
CA ASN A 473 -14.11 -27.19 21.16
C ASN A 473 -14.49 -25.72 21.38
N ASN A 474 -14.76 -25.01 20.28
CA ASN A 474 -15.16 -23.61 20.21
C ASN A 474 -14.16 -22.64 20.85
N GLN A 475 -12.86 -22.91 20.69
CA GLN A 475 -11.77 -22.11 21.23
C GLN A 475 -11.12 -21.27 20.13
N LYS A 476 -10.99 -19.96 20.37
CA LYS A 476 -10.14 -19.09 19.55
C LYS A 476 -8.71 -19.12 20.08
N ARG A 477 -7.73 -19.30 19.20
CA ARG A 477 -6.30 -19.34 19.54
C ARG A 477 -5.58 -18.18 18.88
N PHE A 478 -4.88 -17.38 19.68
CA PHE A 478 -4.11 -16.23 19.19
C PHE A 478 -2.86 -16.73 18.47
N ILE A 479 -2.61 -16.21 17.27
CA ILE A 479 -1.55 -16.70 16.39
C ILE A 479 -0.36 -15.75 16.27
N TYR A 480 -0.34 -14.64 17.02
CA TYR A 480 0.76 -13.66 17.04
C TYR A 480 1.09 -13.07 15.65
N ASN A 481 0.11 -13.03 14.74
CA ASN A 481 0.35 -12.53 13.39
C ASN A 481 0.53 -11.00 13.37
N ASN A 482 1.74 -10.58 13.03
CA ASN A 482 2.14 -9.20 12.77
C ASN A 482 2.74 -9.04 11.37
N THR A 483 2.39 -9.95 10.45
CA THR A 483 2.84 -9.92 9.05
C THR A 483 1.72 -9.40 8.14
N PRO A 484 2.05 -8.68 7.05
CA PRO A 484 1.04 -8.18 6.12
C PRO A 484 0.47 -9.26 5.18
N MET A 485 0.95 -10.52 5.27
CA MET A 485 0.57 -11.60 4.34
C MET A 485 -0.86 -12.10 4.58
N SER A 486 -1.31 -12.07 5.85
CA SER A 486 -2.69 -12.37 6.24
C SER A 486 -3.12 -11.38 7.29
N TYR A 487 -4.42 -11.07 7.33
CA TYR A 487 -4.98 -10.17 8.33
C TYR A 487 -5.57 -10.90 9.54
N GLN A 488 -5.65 -12.24 9.50
CA GLN A 488 -6.19 -13.01 10.62
C GLN A 488 -5.32 -12.89 11.87
N GLN A 489 -5.97 -12.85 13.03
CA GLN A 489 -5.31 -12.76 14.34
C GLN A 489 -5.59 -13.99 15.21
N PHE A 490 -6.59 -14.79 14.85
CA PHE A 490 -7.01 -15.97 15.59
C PHE A 490 -7.40 -17.09 14.63
N LEU A 491 -7.12 -18.32 15.03
CA LEU A 491 -7.70 -19.53 14.45
C LEU A 491 -8.77 -20.09 15.38
N THR A 492 -9.83 -20.67 14.81
CA THR A 492 -10.92 -21.30 15.58
C THR A 492 -10.74 -22.80 15.56
N ASP A 493 -10.65 -23.41 16.76
CA ASP A 493 -10.36 -24.82 16.96
C ASP A 493 -9.22 -25.35 16.08
N PRO A 494 -8.03 -24.71 16.03
CA PRO A 494 -6.92 -25.26 15.27
C PRO A 494 -6.38 -26.53 15.94
N ILE A 495 -5.75 -27.40 15.15
CA ILE A 495 -4.87 -28.43 15.69
C ILE A 495 -3.60 -27.75 16.21
N LEU A 496 -3.21 -28.00 17.46
CA LEU A 496 -1.94 -27.52 17.99
C LEU A 496 -0.89 -28.61 17.89
N VAL A 497 0.19 -28.32 17.18
CA VAL A 497 1.35 -29.21 17.06
C VAL A 497 2.46 -28.65 17.95
N VAL A 498 2.73 -29.34 19.06
CA VAL A 498 3.72 -28.89 20.05
C VAL A 498 5.07 -29.51 19.71
N VAL A 499 6.05 -28.66 19.38
CA VAL A 499 7.39 -29.07 18.93
C VAL A 499 8.49 -28.33 19.67
N ARG A 500 9.67 -28.95 19.74
CA ARG A 500 10.90 -28.34 20.26
C ARG A 500 12.03 -28.51 19.25
N PRO A 501 13.12 -27.73 19.33
CA PRO A 501 14.32 -27.97 18.55
C PRO A 501 14.80 -29.44 18.67
N THR A 502 14.77 -30.00 19.88
CA THR A 502 15.15 -31.39 20.18
C THR A 502 14.27 -32.44 19.49
N SER A 503 13.00 -32.13 19.20
CA SER A 503 12.07 -33.04 18.52
C SER A 503 12.59 -33.49 17.15
N PHE A 504 13.37 -32.65 16.47
CA PHE A 504 13.87 -32.94 15.13
C PHE A 504 15.27 -33.57 15.12
N GLY A 505 15.87 -33.88 16.27
CA GLY A 505 17.16 -34.59 16.35
C GLY A 505 18.32 -33.92 15.61
N GLY A 506 18.27 -32.60 15.39
CA GLY A 506 19.25 -31.83 14.62
C GLY A 506 19.05 -31.83 13.09
N TYR A 507 18.04 -32.54 12.58
CA TYR A 507 17.70 -32.54 11.15
C TYR A 507 17.07 -31.22 10.70
N GLU A 508 17.13 -30.97 9.39
CA GLU A 508 16.53 -29.79 8.78
C GLU A 508 15.02 -29.72 8.97
N ASN A 509 14.55 -28.54 9.34
CA ASN A 509 13.14 -28.30 9.56
C ASN A 509 12.81 -26.80 9.39
N PRO A 510 11.59 -26.47 8.95
CA PRO A 510 11.20 -25.09 8.66
C PRO A 510 11.03 -24.21 9.91
N TYR A 511 11.06 -24.80 11.11
CA TYR A 511 10.71 -24.12 12.36
C TYR A 511 11.92 -23.58 13.12
N PHE A 512 13.01 -24.35 13.15
CA PHE A 512 14.16 -24.11 14.03
C PHE A 512 15.52 -24.12 13.30
N SER A 513 15.59 -24.52 12.02
CA SER A 513 16.87 -24.52 11.27
C SER A 513 17.33 -23.12 10.86
N HIS A 514 16.37 -22.22 10.64
CA HIS A 514 16.62 -20.85 10.23
C HIS A 514 15.70 -19.90 10.98
N LEU A 515 16.16 -18.66 11.09
CA LEU A 515 15.33 -17.62 11.66
C LEU A 515 14.13 -17.34 10.75
N ASN A 516 12.95 -17.15 11.34
CA ASN A 516 11.70 -16.93 10.62
C ASN A 516 10.80 -15.95 11.39
N SER A 517 9.79 -15.42 10.71
CA SER A 517 8.87 -14.41 11.25
C SER A 517 7.87 -14.92 12.30
N TYR A 518 8.02 -16.15 12.77
CA TYR A 518 7.15 -16.79 13.77
C TYR A 518 7.91 -17.14 15.07
N LEU A 519 9.18 -16.79 15.14
CA LEU A 519 10.01 -16.92 16.33
C LEU A 519 10.01 -15.60 17.12
N TYR A 520 9.72 -15.70 18.41
CA TYR A 520 9.65 -14.58 19.33
C TYR A 520 10.59 -14.82 20.50
N PHE A 521 11.46 -13.87 20.76
CA PHE A 521 12.44 -13.89 21.84
C PHE A 521 12.01 -12.95 22.96
N ASP A 522 12.25 -13.35 24.20
CA ASP A 522 11.83 -12.58 25.38
C ASP A 522 12.74 -11.36 25.57
N GLY A 523 12.25 -10.17 25.25
CA GLY A 523 12.90 -8.89 25.57
C GLY A 523 14.11 -8.53 24.71
N LEU A 524 14.29 -7.22 24.49
CA LEU A 524 15.31 -6.68 23.57
C LEU A 524 16.75 -6.97 24.02
N GLU A 525 17.08 -6.68 25.28
CA GLU A 525 18.46 -6.83 25.75
C GLU A 525 18.90 -8.29 25.86
N LYS A 526 17.99 -9.18 26.26
CA LYS A 526 18.25 -10.63 26.23
C LYS A 526 18.46 -11.12 24.80
N SER A 527 17.67 -10.64 23.84
CA SER A 527 17.80 -10.98 22.42
C SER A 527 19.13 -10.51 21.84
N LYS A 528 19.56 -9.27 22.12
CA LYS A 528 20.87 -8.75 21.70
C LYS A 528 22.02 -9.56 22.29
N LYS A 529 21.94 -9.89 23.58
CA LYS A 529 22.94 -10.71 24.25
C LYS A 529 23.05 -12.09 23.60
N LEU A 530 21.90 -12.71 23.29
CA LEU A 530 21.84 -14.02 22.64
C LEU A 530 22.48 -14.01 21.24
N VAL A 531 22.28 -12.94 20.46
CA VAL A 531 22.93 -12.74 19.15
C VAL A 531 24.45 -12.58 19.30
N ALA A 532 24.90 -11.78 20.26
CA ALA A 532 26.32 -11.56 20.53
C ALA A 532 27.03 -12.83 20.99
N GLU A 533 26.42 -13.61 21.90
CA GLU A 533 26.93 -14.90 22.40
C GLU A 533 27.16 -15.92 21.27
N ASN A 534 26.43 -15.81 20.15
CA ASN A 534 26.56 -16.69 18.99
C ASN A 534 27.31 -16.05 17.80
N GLY A 535 27.88 -14.85 17.96
CA GLY A 535 28.68 -14.19 16.93
C GLY A 535 27.89 -13.73 15.69
N LEU A 536 26.58 -13.52 15.82
CA LEU A 536 25.67 -13.21 14.70
C LEU A 536 25.36 -11.70 14.55
N GLU A 537 26.05 -10.83 15.28
CA GLU A 537 25.79 -9.37 15.29
C GLU A 537 25.95 -8.72 13.90
N LYS A 538 26.80 -9.29 13.05
CA LYS A 538 27.01 -8.83 11.66
C LYS A 538 25.88 -9.23 10.72
N ASN A 539 25.10 -10.26 11.06
CA ASN A 539 24.00 -10.81 10.25
C ASN A 539 22.64 -10.16 10.61
N VAL A 540 22.54 -9.48 11.76
CA VAL A 540 21.29 -8.87 12.23
C VAL A 540 21.17 -7.41 11.79
N SER A 541 19.99 -7.04 11.27
CA SER A 541 19.61 -5.67 10.90
C SER A 541 18.80 -4.97 12.00
N GLN A 542 17.86 -5.69 12.62
CA GLN A 542 16.84 -5.09 13.49
C GLN A 542 16.30 -6.04 14.55
N TYR A 543 15.64 -5.48 15.55
CA TYR A 543 15.01 -6.20 16.65
C TYR A 543 13.63 -5.62 16.90
N ASP A 544 12.61 -6.14 16.23
CA ASP A 544 11.29 -5.53 16.29
C ASP A 544 10.48 -6.06 17.46
N TYR A 545 9.95 -5.16 18.28
CA TYR A 545 8.87 -5.54 19.19
C TYR A 545 7.64 -5.91 18.36
N ALA A 546 7.21 -7.17 18.45
CA ALA A 546 6.14 -7.70 17.60
C ALA A 546 4.82 -6.92 17.75
N ALA A 547 4.49 -6.52 18.98
CA ALA A 547 3.34 -5.66 19.28
C ALA A 547 3.44 -4.26 18.65
N ALA A 548 4.64 -3.68 18.54
CA ALA A 548 4.84 -2.39 17.91
C ALA A 548 4.66 -2.46 16.38
N VAL A 549 5.17 -3.54 15.76
CA VAL A 549 4.94 -3.83 14.32
C VAL A 549 3.45 -3.95 14.05
N TYR A 550 2.74 -4.71 14.90
CA TYR A 550 1.30 -4.85 14.81
C TYR A 550 0.56 -3.51 14.93
N GLN A 551 0.95 -2.66 15.90
CA GLN A 551 0.36 -1.33 16.06
C GLN A 551 0.58 -0.43 14.84
N GLN A 552 1.77 -0.47 14.24
CA GLN A 552 2.07 0.27 13.01
C GLN A 552 1.19 -0.19 11.84
N MET A 553 1.01 -1.50 11.68
CA MET A 553 0.09 -2.04 10.68
C MET A 553 -1.35 -1.61 10.93
N MET A 554 -1.81 -1.65 12.19
CA MET A 554 -3.14 -1.22 12.57
C MET A 554 -3.38 0.26 12.22
N GLN A 555 -2.41 1.13 12.51
CA GLN A 555 -2.48 2.55 12.12
C GLN A 555 -2.53 2.73 10.59
N SER A 556 -1.78 1.94 9.84
CA SER A 556 -1.81 1.96 8.37
C SER A 556 -3.18 1.54 7.82
N ILE A 557 -3.78 0.47 8.34
CA ILE A 557 -5.13 0.02 7.99
C ILE A 557 -6.17 1.09 8.32
N GLN A 558 -6.06 1.72 9.49
CA GLN A 558 -6.96 2.79 9.91
C GLN A 558 -6.91 3.97 8.92
N LEU A 559 -5.70 4.36 8.51
CA LEU A 559 -5.54 5.46 7.58
C LEU A 559 -6.04 5.11 6.17
N GLU A 560 -5.75 3.90 5.67
CA GLU A 560 -6.26 3.45 4.38
C GLU A 560 -7.80 3.48 4.35
N ASN A 561 -8.45 3.04 5.44
CA ASN A 561 -9.90 3.16 5.61
C ASN A 561 -10.37 4.62 5.56
N LEU A 562 -9.76 5.50 6.37
CA LEU A 562 -10.14 6.92 6.42
C LEU A 562 -9.96 7.61 5.06
N MET A 563 -8.83 7.37 4.39
CA MET A 563 -8.54 7.94 3.08
C MET A 563 -9.48 7.40 2.00
N THR A 564 -9.84 6.13 2.04
CA THR A 564 -10.80 5.54 1.11
C THR A 564 -12.21 6.11 1.34
N ILE A 565 -12.63 6.28 2.59
CA ILE A 565 -13.92 6.89 2.93
C ILE A 565 -13.95 8.36 2.47
N ALA A 566 -12.91 9.14 2.79
CA ALA A 566 -12.81 10.53 2.36
C ALA A 566 -12.84 10.63 0.83
N GLY A 567 -12.06 9.79 0.14
CA GLY A 567 -12.09 9.68 -1.32
C GLY A 567 -13.49 9.36 -1.84
N GLY A 568 -14.18 8.36 -1.27
CA GLY A 568 -15.55 8.01 -1.62
C GLY A 568 -16.55 9.17 -1.47
N VAL A 569 -16.48 9.92 -0.36
CA VAL A 569 -17.32 11.12 -0.12
C VAL A 569 -17.05 12.19 -1.18
N PHE A 570 -15.78 12.47 -1.48
CA PHE A 570 -15.42 13.39 -2.57
C PHE A 570 -15.92 12.90 -3.93
N GLY A 571 -15.83 11.60 -4.19
CA GLY A 571 -16.38 10.97 -5.39
C GLY A 571 -17.89 11.19 -5.51
N MET A 572 -18.64 10.99 -4.42
CA MET A 572 -20.08 11.26 -4.39
C MET A 572 -20.40 12.74 -4.65
N ALA A 573 -19.68 13.66 -4.00
CA ALA A 573 -19.85 15.10 -4.25
C ALA A 573 -19.56 15.46 -5.72
N THR A 574 -18.54 14.85 -6.31
CA THR A 574 -18.17 15.01 -7.73
C THR A 574 -19.26 14.49 -8.65
N SER A 575 -19.81 13.33 -8.35
CA SER A 575 -20.92 12.72 -9.09
C SER A 575 -22.19 13.60 -9.02
N ILE A 576 -22.55 14.11 -7.84
CA ILE A 576 -23.67 15.05 -7.67
C ILE A 576 -23.45 16.31 -8.51
N LEU A 577 -22.24 16.87 -8.48
CA LEU A 577 -21.87 18.03 -9.29
C LEU A 577 -22.03 17.75 -10.79
N LEU A 578 -21.57 16.59 -11.26
CA LEU A 578 -21.69 16.16 -12.65
C LEU A 578 -23.16 15.99 -13.07
N PHE A 579 -23.97 15.27 -12.27
CA PHE A 579 -25.41 15.13 -12.53
C PHE A 579 -26.13 16.47 -12.59
N ASN A 580 -25.86 17.36 -11.64
CA ASN A 580 -26.49 18.67 -11.61
C ASN A 580 -26.09 19.53 -12.82
N THR A 581 -24.83 19.45 -13.24
CA THR A 581 -24.31 20.15 -14.42
C THR A 581 -24.96 19.62 -15.70
N MET A 582 -25.06 18.30 -15.81
CA MET A 582 -25.66 17.65 -16.96
C MET A 582 -27.14 18.00 -17.10
N ASN A 583 -27.88 17.96 -15.98
CA ASN A 583 -29.28 18.36 -15.94
C ASN A 583 -29.46 19.85 -16.27
N PHE A 584 -28.59 20.73 -15.75
CA PHE A 584 -28.62 22.15 -16.13
C PHE A 584 -28.55 22.35 -17.64
N LEU A 585 -27.53 21.76 -18.27
CA LEU A 585 -27.28 21.86 -19.69
C LEU A 585 -28.45 21.31 -20.52
N TYR A 586 -29.03 20.19 -20.08
CA TYR A 586 -30.22 19.60 -20.70
C TYR A 586 -31.42 20.57 -20.66
N PHE A 587 -31.72 21.17 -19.51
CA PHE A 587 -32.85 22.11 -19.40
C PHE A 587 -32.61 23.42 -20.15
N GLU A 588 -31.37 23.93 -20.22
CA GLU A 588 -31.08 25.14 -21.01
C GLU A 588 -31.32 24.92 -22.50
N GLU A 589 -30.84 23.82 -23.07
CA GLU A 589 -30.98 23.57 -24.52
C GLU A 589 -32.41 23.21 -24.91
N PHE A 590 -33.04 22.33 -24.12
CA PHE A 590 -34.38 21.81 -24.41
C PHE A 590 -35.50 22.63 -23.77
N ARG A 591 -35.21 23.82 -23.22
CA ARG A 591 -36.20 24.67 -22.53
C ARG A 591 -37.50 24.83 -23.33
N ARG A 592 -37.40 25.26 -24.60
CA ARG A 592 -38.58 25.50 -25.46
C ARG A 592 -39.34 24.19 -25.79
N PRO A 593 -38.69 23.11 -26.27
CA PRO A 593 -39.36 21.82 -26.45
C PRO A 593 -40.02 21.26 -25.18
N ILE A 594 -39.35 21.35 -24.02
CA ILE A 594 -39.87 20.90 -22.73
C ILE A 594 -41.13 21.70 -22.39
N PHE A 595 -41.08 23.02 -22.54
CA PHE A 595 -42.22 23.90 -22.30
C PHE A 595 -43.43 23.56 -23.17
N LEU A 596 -43.23 23.37 -24.48
CA LEU A 596 -44.32 23.02 -25.40
C LEU A 596 -44.97 21.67 -25.02
N LYS A 597 -44.15 20.68 -24.65
CA LYS A 597 -44.65 19.38 -24.18
C LYS A 597 -45.43 19.48 -22.86
N LYS A 598 -44.99 20.36 -21.94
CA LYS A 598 -45.72 20.64 -20.69
C LYS A 598 -47.08 21.29 -20.95
N ILE A 599 -47.16 22.30 -21.83
CA ILE A 599 -48.45 22.90 -22.22
C ILE A 599 -49.37 21.87 -22.87
N ALA A 600 -48.82 20.96 -23.68
CA ALA A 600 -49.57 19.87 -24.30
C ALA A 600 -50.06 18.80 -23.30
N GLY A 601 -49.89 19.00 -22.00
CA GLY A 601 -50.36 18.07 -20.95
C GLY A 601 -49.55 16.78 -20.85
N MET A 602 -48.32 16.73 -21.36
CA MET A 602 -47.49 15.53 -21.27
C MET A 602 -46.95 15.34 -19.84
N ASP A 603 -47.01 14.09 -19.36
CA ASP A 603 -46.45 13.71 -18.06
C ASP A 603 -44.92 13.86 -18.00
N PHE A 604 -44.38 14.07 -16.81
CA PHE A 604 -42.93 14.22 -16.54
C PHE A 604 -42.07 13.14 -17.23
N LEU A 605 -42.48 11.87 -17.10
CA LEU A 605 -41.78 10.73 -17.69
C LEU A 605 -41.73 10.81 -19.22
N LYS A 606 -42.82 11.22 -19.88
CA LYS A 606 -42.88 11.35 -21.34
C LYS A 606 -42.01 12.50 -21.83
N ILE A 607 -41.95 13.60 -21.07
CA ILE A 607 -41.12 14.77 -21.39
C ILE A 607 -39.63 14.39 -21.35
N HIS A 608 -39.20 13.70 -20.29
CA HIS A 608 -37.79 13.47 -19.98
C HIS A 608 -37.26 12.07 -20.34
N LYS A 609 -38.08 11.20 -20.97
CA LYS A 609 -37.73 9.81 -21.33
C LYS A 609 -36.34 9.65 -21.92
N SER A 610 -35.97 10.47 -22.90
CA SER A 610 -34.67 10.35 -23.57
C SER A 610 -33.49 10.57 -22.63
N MET A 611 -33.61 11.52 -21.70
CA MET A 611 -32.55 11.84 -20.75
C MET A 611 -32.40 10.70 -19.72
N LEU A 612 -33.52 10.26 -19.16
CA LEU A 612 -33.57 9.14 -18.21
C LEU A 612 -32.99 7.86 -18.81
N VAL A 613 -33.34 7.53 -20.06
CA VAL A 613 -32.78 6.34 -20.74
C VAL A 613 -31.26 6.46 -20.89
N SER A 614 -30.73 7.63 -21.29
CA SER A 614 -29.29 7.84 -21.40
C SER A 614 -28.58 7.74 -20.05
N GLU A 615 -29.13 8.33 -18.99
CA GLU A 615 -28.60 8.23 -17.63
C GLU A 615 -28.58 6.78 -17.15
N ILE A 616 -29.72 6.09 -17.20
CA ILE A 616 -29.84 4.68 -16.78
C ILE A 616 -28.89 3.79 -17.58
N THR A 617 -28.75 4.01 -18.90
CA THR A 617 -27.82 3.23 -19.72
C THR A 617 -26.38 3.39 -19.23
N MET A 618 -25.94 4.61 -18.93
CA MET A 618 -24.60 4.87 -18.41
C MET A 618 -24.39 4.28 -17.01
N LEU A 619 -25.40 4.36 -16.15
CA LEU A 619 -25.38 3.73 -14.82
C LEU A 619 -25.26 2.21 -14.90
N LEU A 620 -26.00 1.58 -15.81
CA LEU A 620 -25.93 0.13 -16.05
C LEU A 620 -24.54 -0.28 -16.56
N LEU A 621 -23.98 0.45 -17.53
CA LEU A 621 -22.62 0.20 -18.02
C LEU A 621 -21.59 0.31 -16.89
N GLY A 622 -21.68 1.35 -16.06
CA GLY A 622 -20.81 1.51 -14.89
C GLY A 622 -20.96 0.37 -13.89
N SER A 623 -22.19 -0.09 -13.65
CA SER A 623 -22.48 -1.19 -12.73
C SER A 623 -21.94 -2.53 -13.23
N VAL A 624 -22.07 -2.80 -14.53
CA VAL A 624 -21.46 -3.98 -15.18
C VAL A 624 -19.94 -3.95 -15.03
N LEU A 625 -19.30 -2.79 -15.27
CA LEU A 625 -17.85 -2.67 -15.07
C LEU A 625 -17.45 -2.88 -13.61
N ILE A 626 -18.18 -2.31 -12.65
CA ILE A 626 -17.94 -2.53 -11.21
C ILE A 626 -18.04 -4.01 -10.87
N PHE A 627 -19.05 -4.72 -11.39
CA PHE A 627 -19.18 -6.16 -11.17
C PHE A 627 -17.97 -6.92 -11.71
N PHE A 628 -17.49 -6.62 -12.91
CA PHE A 628 -16.29 -7.27 -13.45
C PHE A 628 -15.03 -6.96 -12.64
N LEU A 629 -14.87 -5.73 -12.15
CA LEU A 629 -13.69 -5.32 -11.41
C LEU A 629 -13.67 -5.83 -9.96
N THR A 630 -14.84 -5.97 -9.33
CA THR A 630 -14.95 -6.34 -7.91
C THR A 630 -15.33 -7.79 -7.69
N GLN A 631 -15.99 -8.42 -8.68
CA GLN A 631 -16.63 -9.75 -8.56
C GLN A 631 -17.73 -9.80 -7.48
N GLU A 632 -18.24 -8.65 -7.04
CA GLU A 632 -19.24 -8.51 -5.98
C GLU A 632 -20.54 -7.90 -6.53
N TRP A 633 -21.56 -8.73 -6.77
CA TRP A 633 -22.82 -8.29 -7.38
C TRP A 633 -23.57 -7.23 -6.54
N TRP A 634 -23.48 -7.32 -5.21
CA TRP A 634 -24.18 -6.42 -4.31
C TRP A 634 -23.61 -4.99 -4.37
N ILE A 635 -22.29 -4.83 -4.59
CA ILE A 635 -21.65 -3.51 -4.73
C ILE A 635 -22.15 -2.82 -5.99
N ALA A 636 -22.21 -3.57 -7.10
CA ALA A 636 -22.76 -3.08 -8.35
C ALA A 636 -24.23 -2.65 -8.19
N LEU A 637 -25.04 -3.46 -7.51
CA LEU A 637 -26.46 -3.17 -7.29
C LEU A 637 -26.68 -1.93 -6.40
N VAL A 638 -25.99 -1.84 -5.25
CA VAL A 638 -26.11 -0.70 -4.32
C VAL A 638 -25.66 0.58 -5.02
N THR A 639 -24.56 0.52 -5.77
CA THR A 639 -24.06 1.67 -6.53
C THR A 639 -25.07 2.12 -7.60
N LEU A 640 -25.66 1.18 -8.34
CA LEU A 640 -26.70 1.45 -9.33
C LEU A 640 -27.91 2.16 -8.70
N LEU A 641 -28.46 1.60 -7.63
CA LEU A 641 -29.64 2.14 -6.96
C LEU A 641 -29.40 3.54 -6.38
N LEU A 642 -28.24 3.76 -5.75
CA LEU A 642 -27.86 5.05 -5.19
C LEU A 642 -27.78 6.12 -6.28
N PHE A 643 -27.08 5.85 -7.39
CA PHE A 643 -26.94 6.84 -8.44
C PHE A 643 -28.18 7.01 -9.32
N THR A 644 -29.02 5.99 -9.45
CA THR A 644 -30.33 6.11 -10.13
C THR A 644 -31.25 7.00 -9.31
N THR A 645 -31.28 6.81 -8.00
CA THR A 645 -32.05 7.66 -7.08
C THR A 645 -31.55 9.10 -7.12
N ASN A 646 -30.23 9.30 -7.09
CA ASN A 646 -29.62 10.63 -7.18
C ASN A 646 -29.95 11.33 -8.51
N ALA A 647 -29.80 10.64 -9.64
CA ALA A 647 -30.12 11.18 -10.97
C ALA A 647 -31.60 11.59 -11.04
N TRP A 648 -32.49 10.72 -10.57
CA TRP A 648 -33.93 10.97 -10.52
C TRP A 648 -34.30 12.18 -9.66
N LEU A 649 -33.76 12.28 -8.44
CA LEU A 649 -34.02 13.39 -7.52
C LEU A 649 -33.51 14.73 -8.08
N ILE A 650 -32.32 14.74 -8.68
CA ILE A 650 -31.75 15.96 -9.30
C ILE A 650 -32.60 16.42 -10.48
N LEU A 651 -33.04 15.48 -11.35
CA LEU A 651 -33.91 15.80 -12.48
C LEU A 651 -35.26 16.35 -12.02
N LEU A 652 -35.89 15.73 -11.00
CA LEU A 652 -37.14 16.21 -10.40
C LEU A 652 -36.99 17.62 -9.82
N TYR A 653 -35.99 17.83 -8.98
CA TYR A 653 -35.70 19.12 -8.36
C TYR A 653 -35.52 20.21 -9.43
N ARG A 654 -34.78 19.92 -10.51
CA ARG A 654 -34.55 20.86 -11.59
C ARG A 654 -35.82 21.17 -12.38
N SER A 655 -36.63 20.15 -12.68
CA SER A 655 -37.90 20.32 -13.41
C SER A 655 -38.87 21.20 -12.63
N HIS A 656 -38.94 21.02 -11.31
CA HIS A 656 -39.77 21.85 -10.43
C HIS A 656 -39.24 23.29 -10.33
N LYS A 657 -37.92 23.48 -10.29
CA LYS A 657 -37.33 24.83 -10.29
C LYS A 657 -37.66 25.60 -11.57
N GLU A 658 -37.63 24.95 -12.73
CA GLU A 658 -38.02 25.59 -14.00
C GLU A 658 -39.53 25.91 -14.06
N GLU A 659 -40.39 25.14 -13.38
CA GLU A 659 -41.84 25.44 -13.24
C GLU A 659 -42.12 26.79 -12.57
N HIS A 660 -41.30 27.19 -11.60
CA HIS A 660 -41.45 28.50 -10.95
C HIS A 660 -40.92 29.67 -11.81
N PHE A 661 -40.01 29.42 -12.74
CA PHE A 661 -39.49 30.44 -13.67
C PHE A 661 -40.38 30.65 -14.92
N LEU A 662 -41.22 29.67 -15.23
CA LEU A 662 -42.12 29.65 -16.39
C LEU A 662 -43.15 30.81 -16.43
N PRO A 663 -43.80 31.20 -15.31
CA PRO A 663 -44.71 32.35 -15.28
C PRO A 663 -44.01 33.70 -15.46
N ILE A 664 -42.73 33.81 -15.11
CA ILE A 664 -41.95 35.07 -15.19
C ILE A 664 -41.64 35.40 -16.66
N ILE A 665 -41.30 34.38 -17.45
CA ILE A 665 -40.97 34.52 -18.87
C ILE A 665 -42.24 34.76 -19.72
N LEU A 666 -43.37 34.13 -19.38
CA LEU A 666 -44.66 34.38 -20.04
C LEU A 666 -45.19 35.79 -19.81
N LYS A 667 -44.75 36.47 -18.74
CA LYS A 667 -45.09 37.87 -18.45
C LYS A 667 -44.14 38.89 -19.08
N GLY A 668 -43.13 38.45 -19.83
CA GLY A 668 -42.22 39.33 -20.56
C GLY A 668 -41.26 40.15 -19.70
N ALA A 669 -40.85 39.63 -18.53
CA ALA A 669 -39.84 40.24 -17.66
C ALA A 669 -38.43 39.68 -17.92
#